data_AF-A0A966DJ90-F1
#
_entry.id   AF-A0A966DJ90-F1
#
_cell.length_a   1.000
_cell.length_b   1.000
_cell.length_c   1.000
_cell.angle_alpha   90.00
_cell.angle_beta   90.00
_cell.angle_gamma   90.00
#
_symmetry.space_group_name_H-M   'P 1'
#
loop_
_entity.id
_entity.type
_entity.pdbx_description
1 polymer ?
#
loop_
_entity_poly.entity_id
_entity_poly.type
_entity_poly.pdbx_seq_one_letter_code
_entity_poly.pdbx_strand_id
1 'polypeptide(L)'
;MKMIKRLQLLMTAAILLLACGRGGNGTAEADYKVVPLPDQIETAEGTSFRLTGATKIVFPEENEMMERNAAFLADFLELSTGIKPVVTADGAEEDAVILSIGLQHENPEAYRIRIDGQAIRIEGASEAAVFYGIQTLRKSIAVGDYRDISFPPVTITDAPRFAYRGMMLDVARHFQSVDFVKKYIDLLALHNINRFHWHLTEDQGWRIEIDAYPKLTEIGSMRSETVIGRNTGEYDGTPHGGFYTKDELKEVVAYAAERYITIIPEVDLPGHMLAALTAYPELGCTGGPYEVAREWGVFDDVLCPGKEETFAFLEAVLTEVMEIFPSEYIHIGGDEAPKTRWEECPDCQARIKELGLTDHNGHLAEHYLQSYVTARVEKFLNDHGRRIIGWDEILEGELAPNATVMSWRGMGGGIQAAQMGHDVIMTPTTYCYFDYYQTDKTDDEPLAIGGYVPLELVYSFEPAPDQLTADQKSHILGAQANLWTEYIREEEHVEYMTLPRLAAMSEVQWMLPAKKEYEAFLERLPRLLSLYDKMGYNYATHVFDIKAELTPNFDTNALDVTFSTIDDAPVYYTLDGSDPGESSPRYEGKFSIGEECQLKAVAIRQGKKGKLFSEQILLSKSSFKPTELLTTPAPNYGFEGAPMLVDGLQGNNTNYRSGRWIGFQGEELVAVIDMLEATEISSATIRNAVVTGDWIFDASEILIEGSDDNQQFTQVTSQTITDEKQEHWSDISEHKLTFEPVTARYYKVTVKPAVMPEWHPGKGNKAFFFL
;
A
#
# COMPACT_ATOMS: atom_id res chain seq x y z
N MET A 1 -55.11 22.13 -45.86
CA MET A 1 -54.95 21.94 -44.40
C MET A 1 -54.32 20.59 -44.00
N LYS A 2 -54.62 19.46 -44.65
CA LYS A 2 -53.98 18.14 -44.33
C LYS A 2 -52.50 18.02 -44.73
N MET A 3 -52.07 18.76 -45.77
CA MET A 3 -50.68 18.70 -46.27
C MET A 3 -49.70 19.48 -45.37
N ILE A 4 -50.15 20.61 -44.80
CA ILE A 4 -49.36 21.42 -43.86
C ILE A 4 -49.16 20.70 -42.51
N LYS A 5 -50.18 19.95 -42.03
CA LYS A 5 -50.05 19.11 -40.83
C LYS A 5 -49.08 17.95 -41.02
N ARG A 6 -48.98 17.35 -42.21
CA ARG A 6 -47.98 16.30 -42.51
C ARG A 6 -46.56 16.86 -42.59
N LEU A 7 -46.38 18.06 -43.15
CA LEU A 7 -45.07 18.71 -43.23
C LEU A 7 -44.58 19.19 -41.85
N GLN A 8 -45.49 19.66 -40.99
CA GLN A 8 -45.17 20.00 -39.60
C GLN A 8 -44.83 18.76 -38.77
N LEU A 9 -45.52 17.63 -38.96
CA LEU A 9 -45.22 16.36 -38.27
C LEU A 9 -43.86 15.76 -38.71
N LEU A 10 -43.50 15.92 -39.98
CA LEU A 10 -42.18 15.51 -40.51
C LEU A 10 -41.06 16.44 -40.04
N MET A 11 -41.30 17.75 -39.91
CA MET A 11 -40.33 18.68 -39.31
C MET A 11 -40.18 18.49 -37.79
N THR A 12 -41.24 18.14 -37.06
CA THR A 12 -41.10 17.82 -35.62
C THR A 12 -40.41 16.48 -35.41
N ALA A 13 -40.65 15.47 -36.25
CA ALA A 13 -39.91 14.21 -36.21
C ALA A 13 -38.42 14.39 -36.58
N ALA A 14 -38.09 15.28 -37.53
CA ALA A 14 -36.70 15.59 -37.87
C ALA A 14 -35.97 16.39 -36.76
N ILE A 15 -36.67 17.27 -36.03
CA ILE A 15 -36.09 18.01 -34.89
C ILE A 15 -35.96 17.12 -33.64
N LEU A 16 -36.84 16.12 -33.46
CA LEU A 16 -36.69 15.10 -32.42
C LEU A 16 -35.59 14.07 -32.74
N LEU A 17 -35.30 13.79 -34.02
CA LEU A 17 -34.16 12.94 -34.44
C LEU A 17 -32.81 13.66 -34.36
N LEU A 18 -32.77 14.99 -34.48
CA LEU A 18 -31.57 15.81 -34.24
C LEU A 18 -31.29 16.05 -32.74
N ALA A 19 -32.22 15.72 -31.85
CA ALA A 19 -32.05 15.75 -30.40
C ALA A 19 -31.59 14.40 -29.80
N CYS A 20 -31.34 13.38 -30.64
CA CYS A 20 -30.83 12.07 -30.23
C CYS A 20 -29.30 11.93 -30.36
N GLY A 21 -28.57 12.98 -30.75
CA GLY A 21 -27.12 13.02 -30.62
C GLY A 21 -26.72 13.62 -29.27
N ARG A 22 -26.65 12.81 -28.21
CA ARG A 22 -25.85 13.20 -27.03
C ARG A 22 -24.38 13.13 -27.46
N GLY A 23 -23.83 14.25 -27.90
CA GLY A 23 -22.41 14.38 -28.18
C GLY A 23 -21.95 15.74 -27.69
N GLY A 24 -20.87 15.76 -26.91
CA GLY A 24 -20.26 16.98 -26.41
C GLY A 24 -19.54 17.77 -27.51
N ASN A 25 -18.65 18.69 -27.11
CA ASN A 25 -17.92 19.55 -28.03
C ASN A 25 -16.47 19.07 -28.21
N GLY A 26 -15.99 19.08 -29.46
CA GLY A 26 -14.59 18.79 -29.78
C GLY A 26 -14.27 17.30 -29.91
N THR A 27 -12.98 17.02 -30.05
CA THR A 27 -12.41 15.68 -30.26
C THR A 27 -11.38 15.42 -29.18
N ALA A 28 -11.49 14.28 -28.49
CA ALA A 28 -10.41 13.76 -27.66
C ALA A 28 -9.44 12.94 -28.51
N GLU A 29 -8.15 13.00 -28.21
CA GLU A 29 -7.16 12.08 -28.78
C GLU A 29 -6.76 11.06 -27.71
N ALA A 30 -6.76 9.77 -28.08
CA ALA A 30 -6.36 8.69 -27.19
C ALA A 30 -4.84 8.59 -27.07
N ASP A 31 -4.36 8.19 -25.89
CA ASP A 31 -2.96 7.95 -25.60
C ASP A 31 -2.81 6.59 -24.92
N TYR A 32 -2.05 5.71 -25.57
CA TYR A 32 -1.92 4.31 -25.19
C TYR A 32 -0.95 4.06 -24.03
N LYS A 33 -0.23 5.08 -23.57
CA LYS A 33 0.60 5.02 -22.37
C LYS A 33 -0.29 5.11 -21.13
N VAL A 34 -0.94 3.99 -20.81
CA VAL A 34 -1.86 3.84 -19.67
C VAL A 34 -1.18 3.21 -18.46
N VAL A 35 -1.91 3.07 -17.35
CA VAL A 35 -1.48 2.36 -16.14
C VAL A 35 -2.37 1.11 -15.95
N PRO A 36 -1.81 -0.10 -15.82
CA PRO A 36 -0.39 -0.41 -16.01
C PRO A 36 0.04 -0.23 -17.48
N LEU A 37 1.33 0.04 -17.70
CA LEU A 37 1.90 0.19 -19.05
C LEU A 37 1.85 -1.14 -19.82
N PRO A 38 1.24 -1.17 -21.03
CA PRO A 38 1.24 -2.37 -21.88
C PRO A 38 2.64 -2.82 -22.28
N ASP A 39 2.84 -4.13 -22.47
CA ASP A 39 4.14 -4.67 -22.86
C ASP A 39 4.64 -4.06 -24.19
N GLN A 40 3.87 -4.12 -25.27
CA GLN A 40 4.32 -3.59 -26.57
C GLN A 40 3.30 -2.60 -27.13
N ILE A 41 3.78 -1.42 -27.51
CA ILE A 41 3.01 -0.38 -28.20
C ILE A 41 3.78 -0.01 -29.47
N GLU A 42 3.30 -0.50 -30.62
CA GLU A 42 3.90 -0.24 -31.93
C GLU A 42 3.03 0.74 -32.70
N THR A 43 3.51 1.97 -32.90
CA THR A 43 2.80 2.97 -33.71
C THR A 43 2.78 2.53 -35.17
N ALA A 44 1.65 2.76 -35.83
CA ALA A 44 1.48 2.45 -37.25
C ALA A 44 1.25 3.72 -38.07
N GLU A 45 1.65 3.68 -39.35
CA GLU A 45 1.28 4.72 -40.30
C GLU A 45 -0.18 4.52 -40.74
N GLY A 46 -0.91 5.62 -40.96
CA GLY A 46 -2.28 5.59 -41.46
C GLY A 46 -3.14 6.71 -40.89
N THR A 47 -4.43 6.62 -41.19
CA THR A 47 -5.44 7.55 -40.65
C THR A 47 -5.97 7.03 -39.32
N SER A 48 -6.14 7.92 -38.33
CA SER A 48 -6.78 7.58 -37.05
C SER A 48 -8.21 7.08 -37.22
N PHE A 49 -8.62 6.13 -36.38
CA PHE A 49 -10.02 5.75 -36.23
C PHE A 49 -10.80 6.87 -35.51
N ARG A 50 -12.05 7.10 -35.92
CA ARG A 50 -12.94 8.09 -35.29
C ARG A 50 -14.13 7.39 -34.64
N LEU A 51 -14.06 7.24 -33.32
CA LEU A 51 -15.17 6.69 -32.54
C LEU A 51 -16.23 7.76 -32.31
N THR A 52 -17.46 7.46 -32.65
CA THR A 52 -18.64 8.33 -32.46
C THR A 52 -19.79 7.53 -31.83
N GLY A 53 -20.90 8.20 -31.50
CA GLY A 53 -22.11 7.50 -31.06
C GLY A 53 -22.75 6.59 -32.12
N ALA A 54 -22.33 6.69 -33.40
CA ALA A 54 -22.77 5.80 -34.46
C ALA A 54 -21.88 4.55 -34.62
N THR A 55 -20.70 4.54 -33.98
CA THR A 55 -19.82 3.37 -33.95
C THR A 55 -20.54 2.19 -33.31
N LYS A 56 -20.28 0.99 -33.81
CA LYS A 56 -20.81 -0.26 -33.23
C LYS A 56 -19.75 -0.95 -32.37
N ILE A 57 -20.14 -1.59 -31.28
CA ILE A 57 -19.30 -2.55 -30.57
C ILE A 57 -19.82 -3.94 -30.94
N VAL A 58 -18.98 -4.70 -31.63
CA VAL A 58 -19.31 -6.01 -32.19
C VAL A 58 -18.71 -7.10 -31.31
N PHE A 59 -19.52 -8.11 -30.96
CA PHE A 59 -19.09 -9.29 -30.22
C PHE A 59 -19.53 -10.58 -30.93
N PRO A 60 -18.92 -11.74 -30.62
CA PRO A 60 -19.31 -13.02 -31.20
C PRO A 60 -20.72 -13.44 -30.77
N GLU A 61 -21.56 -13.85 -31.71
CA GLU A 61 -22.90 -14.38 -31.43
C GLU A 61 -22.83 -15.60 -30.49
N GLU A 62 -23.83 -15.77 -29.63
CA GLU A 62 -23.94 -16.87 -28.65
C GLU A 62 -22.82 -16.94 -27.59
N ASN A 63 -22.06 -15.86 -27.35
CA ASN A 63 -21.12 -15.75 -26.23
C ASN A 63 -21.56 -14.65 -25.23
N GLU A 64 -22.27 -15.04 -24.17
CA GLU A 64 -22.81 -14.13 -23.13
C GLU A 64 -21.71 -13.33 -22.40
N MET A 65 -20.53 -13.91 -22.19
CA MET A 65 -19.42 -13.23 -21.53
C MET A 65 -18.86 -12.11 -22.42
N MET A 66 -18.83 -12.33 -23.74
CA MET A 66 -18.41 -11.32 -24.71
C MET A 66 -19.47 -10.24 -24.94
N GLU A 67 -20.76 -10.58 -24.88
CA GLU A 67 -21.85 -9.61 -24.84
C GLU A 67 -21.70 -8.68 -23.62
N ARG A 68 -21.44 -9.26 -22.44
CA ARG A 68 -21.19 -8.50 -21.22
C ARG A 68 -19.95 -7.61 -21.34
N ASN A 69 -18.85 -8.11 -21.91
CA ASN A 69 -17.65 -7.31 -22.19
C ASN A 69 -17.97 -6.12 -23.12
N ALA A 70 -18.76 -6.34 -24.17
CA ALA A 70 -19.19 -5.27 -25.08
C ALA A 70 -20.05 -4.21 -24.36
N ALA A 71 -20.95 -4.64 -23.48
CA ALA A 71 -21.75 -3.74 -22.64
C ALA A 71 -20.86 -2.93 -21.69
N PHE A 72 -19.89 -3.55 -21.01
CA PHE A 72 -18.92 -2.83 -20.18
C PHE A 72 -18.17 -1.76 -20.97
N LEU A 73 -17.67 -2.08 -22.17
CA LEU A 73 -17.00 -1.09 -23.00
C LEU A 73 -17.93 0.09 -23.35
N ALA A 74 -19.19 -0.18 -23.71
CA ALA A 74 -20.16 0.87 -24.01
C ALA A 74 -20.42 1.78 -22.80
N ASP A 75 -20.59 1.20 -21.61
CA ASP A 75 -20.83 1.94 -20.38
C ASP A 75 -19.60 2.73 -19.93
N PHE A 76 -18.39 2.18 -20.08
CA PHE A 76 -17.15 2.90 -19.80
C PHE A 76 -16.94 4.09 -20.74
N LEU A 77 -17.26 3.94 -22.03
CA LEU A 77 -17.22 5.05 -23.00
C LEU A 77 -18.25 6.12 -22.65
N GLU A 78 -19.47 5.75 -22.29
CA GLU A 78 -20.50 6.70 -21.88
C GLU A 78 -20.07 7.46 -20.62
N LEU A 79 -19.56 6.75 -19.62
CA LEU A 79 -19.08 7.34 -18.38
C LEU A 79 -17.94 8.32 -18.63
N SER A 80 -16.90 7.92 -19.37
CA SER A 80 -15.69 8.73 -19.56
C SER A 80 -15.87 9.88 -20.56
N THR A 81 -16.74 9.73 -21.56
CA THR A 81 -16.79 10.65 -22.72
C THR A 81 -18.15 11.21 -23.08
N GLY A 82 -19.23 10.67 -22.52
CA GLY A 82 -20.61 10.97 -22.92
C GLY A 82 -21.08 10.22 -24.18
N ILE A 83 -20.20 9.46 -24.85
CA ILE A 83 -20.50 8.72 -26.07
C ILE A 83 -20.90 7.28 -25.71
N LYS A 84 -22.10 6.85 -26.11
CA LYS A 84 -22.57 5.46 -25.95
C LYS A 84 -22.76 4.77 -27.30
N PRO A 85 -21.76 4.01 -27.80
CA PRO A 85 -21.90 3.17 -28.99
C PRO A 85 -22.97 2.08 -28.81
N VAL A 86 -23.51 1.58 -29.92
CA VAL A 86 -24.48 0.47 -29.90
C VAL A 86 -23.75 -0.86 -29.88
N VAL A 87 -24.13 -1.73 -28.94
CA VAL A 87 -23.65 -3.12 -28.84
C VAL A 87 -24.47 -4.02 -29.77
N THR A 88 -23.81 -4.88 -30.55
CA THR A 88 -24.49 -5.82 -31.46
C THR A 88 -23.65 -7.06 -31.76
N ALA A 89 -24.30 -8.18 -32.07
CA ALA A 89 -23.65 -9.37 -32.64
C ALA A 89 -23.54 -9.31 -34.18
N ASP A 90 -24.13 -8.28 -34.81
CA ASP A 90 -24.04 -8.08 -36.26
C ASP A 90 -22.58 -7.81 -36.66
N GLY A 91 -21.99 -8.70 -37.47
CA GLY A 91 -20.58 -8.68 -37.87
C GLY A 91 -20.14 -7.50 -38.76
N ALA A 92 -20.31 -6.27 -38.30
CA ALA A 92 -19.76 -5.09 -38.94
C ALA A 92 -18.22 -5.12 -38.90
N GLU A 93 -17.59 -4.96 -40.06
CA GLU A 93 -16.12 -5.03 -40.20
C GLU A 93 -15.44 -3.64 -40.27
N GLU A 94 -16.24 -2.58 -40.45
CA GLU A 94 -15.82 -1.18 -40.55
C GLU A 94 -16.68 -0.29 -39.64
N ASP A 95 -16.16 0.87 -39.25
CA ASP A 95 -16.78 1.81 -38.30
C ASP A 95 -17.19 1.14 -36.97
N ALA A 96 -16.38 0.18 -36.53
CA ALA A 96 -16.69 -0.70 -35.40
C ALA A 96 -15.50 -0.92 -34.45
N VAL A 97 -15.83 -1.19 -33.19
CA VAL A 97 -14.94 -1.85 -32.23
C VAL A 97 -15.29 -3.33 -32.22
N ILE A 98 -14.37 -4.20 -32.61
CA ILE A 98 -14.61 -5.62 -32.80
C ILE A 98 -13.90 -6.39 -31.70
N LEU A 99 -14.69 -7.10 -30.88
CA LEU A 99 -14.21 -7.97 -29.82
C LEU A 99 -14.17 -9.41 -30.31
N SER A 100 -13.07 -10.11 -30.07
CA SER A 100 -12.89 -11.49 -30.52
C SER A 100 -11.99 -12.30 -29.59
N ILE A 101 -12.17 -13.61 -29.62
CA ILE A 101 -11.30 -14.59 -28.97
C ILE A 101 -10.55 -15.40 -30.05
N GLY A 102 -9.44 -16.02 -29.68
CA GLY A 102 -8.68 -16.91 -30.57
C GLY A 102 -7.19 -16.56 -30.70
N LEU A 103 -6.72 -15.53 -29.99
CA LEU A 103 -5.31 -15.21 -29.92
C LEU A 103 -4.54 -16.40 -29.35
N GLN A 104 -3.62 -16.96 -30.14
CA GLN A 104 -2.78 -18.06 -29.69
C GLN A 104 -1.64 -17.50 -28.84
N HIS A 105 -1.70 -17.74 -27.53
CA HIS A 105 -0.71 -17.32 -26.57
C HIS A 105 -0.70 -18.26 -25.34
N GLU A 106 0.45 -18.42 -24.68
CA GLU A 106 0.57 -19.30 -23.51
C GLU A 106 -0.13 -18.72 -22.27
N ASN A 107 -0.11 -17.40 -22.12
CA ASN A 107 -0.85 -16.69 -21.09
C ASN A 107 -2.33 -16.47 -21.53
N PRO A 108 -3.32 -16.99 -20.78
CA PRO A 108 -4.74 -16.87 -21.12
C PRO A 108 -5.30 -15.45 -20.97
N GLU A 109 -4.61 -14.56 -20.26
CA GLU A 109 -4.97 -13.15 -20.07
C GLU A 109 -4.32 -12.23 -21.12
N ALA A 110 -3.60 -12.79 -22.10
CA ALA A 110 -2.94 -12.04 -23.17
C ALA A 110 -3.94 -11.51 -24.21
N TYR A 111 -3.77 -10.27 -24.63
CA TYR A 111 -4.60 -9.62 -25.63
C TYR A 111 -3.78 -8.83 -26.64
N ARG A 112 -4.42 -8.54 -27.77
CA ARG A 112 -3.89 -7.68 -28.83
C ARG A 112 -4.93 -6.67 -29.27
N ILE A 113 -4.55 -5.40 -29.29
CA ILE A 113 -5.37 -4.30 -29.83
C ILE A 113 -4.75 -3.86 -31.15
N ARG A 114 -5.51 -3.84 -32.24
CA ARG A 114 -5.10 -3.26 -33.52
C ARG A 114 -6.05 -2.14 -33.90
N ILE A 115 -5.51 -0.97 -34.17
CA ILE A 115 -6.29 0.20 -34.58
C ILE A 115 -5.77 0.68 -35.93
N ASP A 116 -6.68 0.81 -36.88
CA ASP A 116 -6.46 1.44 -38.18
C ASP A 116 -7.59 2.43 -38.49
N GLY A 117 -7.61 3.01 -39.69
CA GLY A 117 -8.66 3.98 -40.06
C GLY A 117 -10.07 3.42 -40.16
N GLN A 118 -10.25 2.09 -40.14
CA GLN A 118 -11.53 1.42 -40.35
C GLN A 118 -12.12 0.81 -39.08
N ALA A 119 -11.29 0.30 -38.16
CA ALA A 119 -11.79 -0.36 -36.95
C ALA A 119 -10.78 -0.38 -35.80
N ILE A 120 -11.29 -0.58 -34.59
CA ILE A 120 -10.54 -1.03 -33.42
C ILE A 120 -10.81 -2.52 -33.25
N ARG A 121 -9.78 -3.36 -33.20
CA ARG A 121 -9.92 -4.82 -33.02
C ARG A 121 -9.24 -5.21 -31.72
N ILE A 122 -9.99 -5.80 -30.79
CA ILE A 122 -9.50 -6.34 -29.52
C ILE A 122 -9.64 -7.86 -29.59
N GLU A 123 -8.50 -8.55 -29.67
CA GLU A 123 -8.43 -10.01 -29.77
C GLU A 123 -7.75 -10.57 -28.51
N GLY A 124 -8.45 -11.41 -27.76
CA GLY A 124 -7.94 -12.02 -26.53
C GLY A 124 -7.67 -13.53 -26.67
N ALA A 125 -6.78 -14.05 -25.81
CA ALA A 125 -6.62 -15.49 -25.62
C ALA A 125 -7.81 -16.11 -24.86
N SER A 126 -8.54 -15.30 -24.10
CA SER A 126 -9.80 -15.63 -23.41
C SER A 126 -10.71 -14.40 -23.34
N GLU A 127 -11.93 -14.56 -22.82
CA GLU A 127 -12.85 -13.46 -22.53
C GLU A 127 -12.28 -12.49 -21.48
N ALA A 128 -11.51 -12.99 -20.51
CA ALA A 128 -10.82 -12.14 -19.52
C ALA A 128 -9.75 -11.26 -20.18
N ALA A 129 -9.00 -11.82 -21.14
CA ALA A 129 -8.02 -11.07 -21.89
C ALA A 129 -8.66 -9.92 -22.70
N VAL A 130 -9.80 -10.17 -23.34
CA VAL A 130 -10.57 -9.11 -24.02
C VAL A 130 -10.98 -8.02 -23.04
N PHE A 131 -11.43 -8.40 -21.84
CA PHE A 131 -11.78 -7.43 -20.79
C PHE A 131 -10.59 -6.56 -20.37
N TYR A 132 -9.38 -7.12 -20.23
CA TYR A 132 -8.19 -6.31 -19.96
C TYR A 132 -7.83 -5.40 -21.14
N GLY A 133 -8.00 -5.85 -22.39
CA GLY A 133 -7.89 -5.00 -23.57
C GLY A 133 -8.89 -3.83 -23.56
N ILE A 134 -10.12 -4.06 -23.09
CA ILE A 134 -11.12 -3.02 -22.85
C ILE A 134 -10.66 -2.04 -21.77
N GLN A 135 -10.06 -2.51 -20.67
CA GLN A 135 -9.51 -1.62 -19.64
C GLN A 135 -8.39 -0.72 -20.20
N THR A 136 -7.52 -1.25 -21.06
CA THR A 136 -6.49 -0.46 -21.76
C THR A 136 -7.12 0.61 -22.64
N LEU A 137 -8.13 0.26 -23.44
CA LEU A 137 -8.84 1.24 -24.26
C LEU A 137 -9.52 2.31 -23.39
N ARG A 138 -10.22 1.90 -22.32
CA ARG A 138 -10.88 2.79 -21.35
C ARG A 138 -9.91 3.81 -20.77
N LYS A 139 -8.73 3.36 -20.32
CA LYS A 139 -7.71 4.21 -19.70
C LYS A 139 -6.94 5.08 -20.69
N SER A 140 -6.99 4.77 -21.98
CA SER A 140 -6.33 5.58 -23.02
C SER A 140 -7.04 6.90 -23.32
N ILE A 141 -8.28 7.06 -22.84
CA ILE A 141 -9.16 8.16 -23.19
C ILE A 141 -9.21 9.16 -22.03
N ALA A 142 -8.97 10.44 -22.32
CA ALA A 142 -9.15 11.49 -21.32
C ALA A 142 -10.63 11.66 -20.95
N VAL A 143 -10.95 11.90 -19.68
CA VAL A 143 -12.33 12.16 -19.24
C VAL A 143 -12.83 13.49 -19.84
N GLY A 144 -14.09 13.54 -20.25
CA GLY A 144 -14.74 14.76 -20.73
C GLY A 144 -16.11 14.50 -21.35
N ASP A 145 -16.61 15.47 -22.11
CA ASP A 145 -17.83 15.35 -22.92
C ASP A 145 -17.48 15.71 -24.36
N TYR A 146 -17.35 14.70 -25.21
CA TYR A 146 -16.77 14.82 -26.55
C TYR A 146 -17.78 14.48 -27.65
N ARG A 147 -17.58 15.05 -28.84
CA ARG A 147 -18.34 14.65 -30.03
C ARG A 147 -17.86 13.31 -30.57
N ASP A 148 -16.54 13.14 -30.57
CA ASP A 148 -15.85 11.97 -31.10
C ASP A 148 -14.47 11.79 -30.44
N ILE A 149 -13.93 10.58 -30.55
CA ILE A 149 -12.60 10.22 -30.05
C ILE A 149 -11.74 9.80 -31.24
N SER A 150 -10.52 10.33 -31.31
CA SER A 150 -9.51 10.00 -32.29
C SER A 150 -8.56 8.96 -31.70
N PHE A 151 -8.46 7.79 -32.33
CA PHE A 151 -7.51 6.75 -31.96
C PHE A 151 -6.41 6.65 -33.04
N PRO A 152 -5.18 7.13 -32.77
CA PRO A 152 -4.05 6.97 -33.70
C PRO A 152 -3.77 5.49 -34.03
N PRO A 153 -3.34 5.14 -35.26
CA PRO A 153 -3.08 3.76 -35.61
C PRO A 153 -1.99 3.13 -34.75
N VAL A 154 -2.25 1.93 -34.24
CA VAL A 154 -1.35 1.24 -33.29
C VAL A 154 -1.59 -0.27 -33.33
N THR A 155 -0.56 -1.03 -33.01
CA THR A 155 -0.70 -2.41 -32.53
C THR A 155 -0.18 -2.48 -31.09
N ILE A 156 -1.03 -2.90 -30.16
CA ILE A 156 -0.69 -3.15 -28.76
C ILE A 156 -0.75 -4.64 -28.54
N THR A 157 0.32 -5.23 -28.01
CA THR A 157 0.34 -6.64 -27.56
C THR A 157 0.73 -6.64 -26.10
N ASP A 158 -0.06 -7.32 -25.27
CA ASP A 158 0.11 -7.23 -23.84
C ASP A 158 -0.35 -8.50 -23.12
N ALA A 159 0.28 -8.78 -21.98
CA ALA A 159 -0.04 -9.89 -21.09
C ALA A 159 0.53 -9.59 -19.70
N PRO A 160 -0.13 -10.01 -18.61
CA PRO A 160 0.40 -9.81 -17.28
C PRO A 160 1.65 -10.68 -17.04
N ARG A 161 2.64 -10.13 -16.35
CA ARG A 161 3.81 -10.88 -15.87
C ARG A 161 3.44 -11.96 -14.85
N PHE A 162 2.52 -11.66 -13.93
CA PHE A 162 2.08 -12.57 -12.87
C PHE A 162 0.63 -13.00 -13.06
N ALA A 163 0.37 -14.28 -12.84
CA ALA A 163 -0.98 -14.85 -12.88
C ALA A 163 -1.82 -14.47 -11.64
N TYR A 164 -1.17 -14.23 -10.50
CA TYR A 164 -1.79 -13.73 -9.28
C TYR A 164 -1.51 -12.22 -9.13
N ARG A 165 -2.56 -11.40 -9.21
CA ARG A 165 -2.47 -9.94 -8.97
C ARG A 165 -3.54 -9.59 -7.95
N GLY A 166 -3.13 -9.44 -6.70
CA GLY A 166 -4.04 -9.37 -5.56
C GLY A 166 -4.15 -7.99 -4.91
N MET A 167 -5.29 -7.78 -4.29
CA MET A 167 -5.52 -6.76 -3.28
C MET A 167 -6.36 -7.38 -2.17
N MET A 168 -5.98 -7.16 -0.91
CA MET A 168 -6.71 -7.62 0.26
C MET A 168 -7.53 -6.49 0.90
N LEU A 169 -8.66 -6.84 1.50
CA LEU A 169 -9.45 -5.95 2.36
C LEU A 169 -9.84 -6.67 3.64
N ASP A 170 -9.47 -6.08 4.78
CA ASP A 170 -9.95 -6.42 6.10
C ASP A 170 -11.32 -5.80 6.37
N VAL A 171 -12.32 -6.65 6.58
CA VAL A 171 -13.67 -6.24 6.99
C VAL A 171 -14.01 -6.72 8.41
N ALA A 172 -13.07 -7.39 9.07
CA ALA A 172 -13.22 -7.91 10.42
C ALA A 172 -12.95 -6.81 11.46
N ARG A 173 -11.89 -6.00 11.31
CA ARG A 173 -11.58 -4.89 12.22
C ARG A 173 -12.62 -3.78 12.10
N HIS A 174 -12.89 -3.30 10.89
CA HIS A 174 -14.01 -2.41 10.57
C HIS A 174 -14.81 -2.90 9.36
N PHE A 175 -16.10 -3.20 9.59
CA PHE A 175 -17.00 -3.77 8.59
C PHE A 175 -17.32 -2.78 7.47
N GLN A 176 -17.37 -3.28 6.24
CA GLN A 176 -17.67 -2.51 5.04
C GLN A 176 -18.97 -2.99 4.39
N SER A 177 -19.76 -2.09 3.82
CA SER A 177 -21.06 -2.44 3.21
C SER A 177 -20.90 -3.30 1.94
N VAL A 178 -21.93 -4.09 1.59
CA VAL A 178 -21.96 -4.87 0.34
C VAL A 178 -21.78 -3.97 -0.90
N ASP A 179 -22.44 -2.81 -0.89
CA ASP A 179 -22.36 -1.84 -1.99
C ASP A 179 -20.94 -1.30 -2.15
N PHE A 180 -20.26 -1.03 -1.03
CA PHE A 180 -18.86 -0.62 -1.07
C PHE A 180 -17.92 -1.73 -1.51
N VAL A 181 -18.12 -2.97 -1.07
CA VAL A 181 -17.29 -4.10 -1.55
C VAL A 181 -17.42 -4.26 -3.07
N LYS A 182 -18.62 -4.05 -3.64
CA LYS A 182 -18.80 -4.00 -5.11
C LYS A 182 -18.07 -2.80 -5.73
N LYS A 183 -18.14 -1.61 -5.13
CA LYS A 183 -17.37 -0.43 -5.56
C LYS A 183 -15.86 -0.71 -5.54
N TYR A 184 -15.38 -1.40 -4.51
CA TYR A 184 -14.00 -1.83 -4.37
C TYR A 184 -13.60 -2.80 -5.48
N ILE A 185 -14.45 -3.77 -5.83
CA ILE A 185 -14.25 -4.68 -6.97
C ILE A 185 -14.16 -3.91 -8.31
N ASP A 186 -14.97 -2.86 -8.51
CA ASP A 186 -14.86 -2.00 -9.71
C ASP A 186 -13.51 -1.26 -9.77
N LEU A 187 -13.02 -0.80 -8.61
CA LEU A 187 -11.71 -0.20 -8.45
C LEU A 187 -10.60 -1.22 -8.77
N LEU A 188 -10.70 -2.46 -8.30
CA LEU A 188 -9.76 -3.54 -8.62
C LEU A 188 -9.73 -3.83 -10.14
N ALA A 189 -10.90 -3.89 -10.78
CA ALA A 189 -11.02 -4.14 -12.20
C ALA A 189 -10.39 -3.04 -13.06
N LEU A 190 -10.51 -1.77 -12.65
CA LEU A 190 -9.83 -0.63 -13.31
C LEU A 190 -8.29 -0.79 -13.32
N HIS A 191 -7.75 -1.47 -12.31
CA HIS A 191 -6.32 -1.71 -12.11
C HIS A 191 -5.84 -3.05 -12.67
N ASN A 192 -6.68 -3.79 -13.40
CA ASN A 192 -6.38 -5.12 -13.91
C ASN A 192 -6.02 -6.17 -12.83
N ILE A 193 -6.46 -5.94 -11.58
CA ILE A 193 -6.36 -6.91 -10.47
C ILE A 193 -7.31 -8.08 -10.77
N ASN A 194 -6.89 -9.30 -10.42
CA ASN A 194 -7.68 -10.51 -10.68
C ASN A 194 -7.90 -11.40 -9.44
N ARG A 195 -7.35 -11.01 -8.29
CA ARG A 195 -7.59 -11.65 -7.00
C ARG A 195 -8.04 -10.63 -5.98
N PHE A 196 -9.19 -10.87 -5.38
CA PHE A 196 -9.65 -10.13 -4.20
C PHE A 196 -9.52 -11.05 -3.00
N HIS A 197 -8.55 -10.78 -2.14
CA HIS A 197 -8.38 -11.51 -0.89
C HIS A 197 -9.26 -10.85 0.19
N TRP A 198 -10.24 -11.59 0.70
CA TRP A 198 -11.25 -11.02 1.60
C TRP A 198 -11.08 -11.60 3.01
N HIS A 199 -10.54 -10.78 3.91
CA HIS A 199 -10.30 -11.16 5.30
C HIS A 199 -11.58 -10.95 6.12
N LEU A 200 -12.27 -12.06 6.39
CA LEU A 200 -13.66 -12.06 6.83
C LEU A 200 -13.85 -12.34 8.32
N THR A 201 -12.81 -12.79 9.02
CA THR A 201 -12.91 -13.20 10.43
C THR A 201 -11.64 -12.85 11.18
N GLU A 202 -11.81 -12.26 12.37
CA GLU A 202 -10.70 -11.91 13.26
C GLU A 202 -11.21 -11.80 14.71
N ASP A 203 -10.32 -11.67 15.69
CA ASP A 203 -10.61 -11.36 17.09
C ASP A 203 -11.67 -10.26 17.32
N GLN A 204 -11.62 -9.15 16.57
CA GLN A 204 -12.57 -8.03 16.73
C GLN A 204 -13.88 -8.20 15.94
N GLY A 205 -14.05 -9.29 15.20
CA GLY A 205 -15.36 -9.71 14.74
C GLY A 205 -15.40 -10.75 13.62
N TRP A 206 -16.51 -11.49 13.59
CA TRP A 206 -16.83 -12.51 12.60
C TRP A 206 -17.86 -12.00 11.57
N ARG A 207 -17.56 -12.08 10.27
CA ARG A 207 -18.36 -11.44 9.21
C ARG A 207 -19.09 -12.39 8.26
N ILE A 208 -19.02 -13.70 8.46
CA ILE A 208 -19.64 -14.70 7.56
C ILE A 208 -20.81 -15.41 8.26
N GLU A 209 -21.99 -15.45 7.65
CA GLU A 209 -23.06 -16.33 8.13
C GLU A 209 -22.71 -17.83 7.92
N ILE A 210 -22.75 -18.61 9.01
CA ILE A 210 -22.53 -20.08 9.02
C ILE A 210 -23.73 -20.74 9.70
N ASP A 211 -24.48 -21.57 8.97
CA ASP A 211 -25.73 -22.19 9.42
C ASP A 211 -25.48 -23.19 10.56
N ALA A 212 -24.38 -23.94 10.48
CA ALA A 212 -23.99 -24.88 11.53
C ALA A 212 -23.63 -24.19 12.86
N TYR A 213 -23.20 -22.93 12.80
CA TYR A 213 -22.70 -22.16 13.94
C TYR A 213 -23.29 -20.73 13.97
N PRO A 214 -24.60 -20.57 14.18
CA PRO A 214 -25.28 -19.27 14.06
C PRO A 214 -24.78 -18.22 15.06
N LYS A 215 -24.23 -18.63 16.21
CA LYS A 215 -23.72 -17.67 17.20
C LYS A 215 -22.49 -16.91 16.72
N LEU A 216 -21.81 -17.38 15.67
CA LEU A 216 -20.68 -16.65 15.09
C LEU A 216 -21.12 -15.26 14.63
N THR A 217 -22.33 -15.13 14.08
CA THR A 217 -22.88 -13.82 13.69
C THR A 217 -23.84 -13.24 14.74
N GLU A 218 -24.58 -14.05 15.50
CA GLU A 218 -25.45 -13.52 16.58
C GLU A 218 -24.65 -12.86 17.72
N ILE A 219 -23.44 -13.35 18.00
CA ILE A 219 -22.56 -12.90 19.07
C ILE A 219 -21.23 -12.40 18.51
N GLY A 220 -20.52 -13.24 17.76
CA GLY A 220 -19.14 -12.96 17.31
C GLY A 220 -19.02 -11.79 16.32
N SER A 221 -20.12 -11.31 15.72
CA SER A 221 -20.09 -10.13 14.84
C SER A 221 -20.11 -8.79 15.59
N MET A 222 -20.35 -8.79 16.90
CA MET A 222 -20.59 -7.56 17.67
C MET A 222 -19.58 -7.41 18.81
N ARG A 223 -18.87 -6.28 18.82
CA ARG A 223 -18.11 -5.81 20.00
C ARG A 223 -18.84 -4.65 20.66
N SER A 224 -18.65 -4.48 21.98
CA SER A 224 -19.40 -3.51 22.78
C SER A 224 -18.93 -2.06 22.59
N GLU A 225 -17.66 -1.85 22.30
CA GLU A 225 -17.01 -0.57 22.05
C GLU A 225 -15.68 -0.80 21.32
N THR A 226 -15.08 0.27 20.78
CA THR A 226 -13.79 0.23 20.09
C THR A 226 -12.78 1.13 20.79
N VAL A 227 -11.55 0.64 20.97
CA VAL A 227 -10.48 1.44 21.58
C VAL A 227 -10.15 2.66 20.72
N ILE A 228 -9.91 3.80 21.37
CA ILE A 228 -9.53 5.05 20.73
C ILE A 228 -8.01 5.07 20.57
N GLY A 229 -7.54 5.50 19.39
CA GLY A 229 -6.11 5.61 19.11
C GLY A 229 -5.38 4.27 19.19
N ARG A 230 -4.06 4.31 19.40
CA ARG A 230 -3.23 3.10 19.48
C ARG A 230 -3.31 2.48 20.87
N ASN A 231 -4.37 1.71 21.13
CA ASN A 231 -4.63 1.01 22.40
C ASN A 231 -4.46 1.92 23.64
N THR A 232 -5.07 3.12 23.62
CA THR A 232 -4.89 4.13 24.68
C THR A 232 -5.47 3.74 26.04
N GLY A 233 -6.29 2.70 26.08
CA GLY A 233 -7.12 2.34 27.24
C GLY A 233 -8.42 3.14 27.34
N GLU A 234 -8.63 4.13 26.46
CA GLU A 234 -9.91 4.83 26.30
C GLU A 234 -10.73 4.21 25.17
N TYR A 235 -12.05 4.15 25.33
CA TYR A 235 -12.97 3.51 24.39
C TYR A 235 -14.10 4.45 23.97
N ASP A 236 -14.61 4.28 22.76
CA ASP A 236 -15.65 5.13 22.18
C ASP A 236 -17.07 4.90 22.72
N GLY A 237 -17.26 3.86 23.55
CA GLY A 237 -18.56 3.49 24.12
C GLY A 237 -19.62 3.10 23.09
N THR A 238 -19.24 2.83 21.84
CA THR A 238 -20.17 2.60 20.72
C THR A 238 -20.10 1.16 20.23
N PRO A 239 -21.18 0.37 20.36
CA PRO A 239 -21.23 -0.97 19.81
C PRO A 239 -20.97 -0.96 18.29
N HIS A 240 -20.10 -1.86 17.84
CA HIS A 240 -19.71 -1.98 16.44
C HIS A 240 -19.88 -3.41 15.96
N GLY A 241 -20.36 -3.59 14.73
CA GLY A 241 -20.47 -4.89 14.11
C GLY A 241 -21.11 -4.88 12.73
N GLY A 242 -21.70 -6.01 12.35
CA GLY A 242 -22.16 -6.29 10.99
C GLY A 242 -21.57 -7.60 10.48
N PHE A 243 -22.28 -8.24 9.55
CA PHE A 243 -21.85 -9.47 8.86
C PHE A 243 -22.56 -9.56 7.51
N TYR A 244 -22.04 -10.42 6.63
CA TYR A 244 -22.66 -10.73 5.35
C TYR A 244 -23.46 -12.01 5.44
N THR A 245 -24.68 -11.98 4.93
CA THR A 245 -25.48 -13.18 4.70
C THR A 245 -24.89 -14.01 3.57
N LYS A 246 -25.23 -15.30 3.51
CA LYS A 246 -24.77 -16.16 2.41
C LYS A 246 -25.22 -15.67 1.03
N ASP A 247 -26.41 -15.08 0.94
CA ASP A 247 -26.94 -14.55 -0.31
C ASP A 247 -26.17 -13.31 -0.78
N GLU A 248 -25.85 -12.39 0.14
CA GLU A 248 -25.00 -11.23 -0.16
C GLU A 248 -23.60 -11.65 -0.59
N LEU A 249 -23.00 -12.64 0.08
CA LEU A 249 -21.69 -13.16 -0.30
C LEU A 249 -21.70 -13.77 -1.71
N LYS A 250 -22.71 -14.60 -2.02
CA LYS A 250 -22.87 -15.18 -3.37
C LYS A 250 -23.11 -14.11 -4.43
N GLU A 251 -23.85 -13.06 -4.09
CA GLU A 251 -24.07 -11.90 -4.96
C GLU A 251 -22.74 -11.17 -5.27
N VAL A 252 -21.92 -10.91 -4.24
CA VAL A 252 -20.60 -10.27 -4.41
C VAL A 252 -19.65 -11.16 -5.22
N VAL A 253 -19.65 -12.47 -4.97
CA VAL A 253 -18.87 -13.44 -5.77
C VAL A 253 -19.29 -13.41 -7.24
N ALA A 254 -20.58 -13.39 -7.54
CA ALA A 254 -21.08 -13.26 -8.91
C ALA A 254 -20.66 -11.93 -9.56
N TYR A 255 -20.76 -10.82 -8.80
CA TYR A 255 -20.35 -9.49 -9.26
C TYR A 255 -18.86 -9.41 -9.62
N ALA A 256 -18.00 -10.04 -8.82
CA ALA A 256 -16.56 -10.16 -9.07
C ALA A 256 -16.26 -11.03 -10.30
N ALA A 257 -16.96 -12.16 -10.45
CA ALA A 257 -16.78 -13.07 -11.58
C ALA A 257 -17.11 -12.41 -12.93
N GLU A 258 -18.09 -11.48 -12.96
CA GLU A 258 -18.38 -10.69 -14.16
C GLU A 258 -17.20 -9.83 -14.64
N ARG A 259 -16.30 -9.46 -13.71
CA ARG A 259 -15.09 -8.66 -13.92
C ARG A 259 -13.82 -9.52 -13.93
N TYR A 260 -13.97 -10.84 -14.00
CA TYR A 260 -12.87 -11.80 -14.02
C TYR A 260 -11.98 -11.72 -12.77
N ILE A 261 -12.56 -11.37 -11.62
CA ILE A 261 -11.89 -11.34 -10.32
C ILE A 261 -12.34 -12.55 -9.52
N THR A 262 -11.37 -13.35 -9.07
CA THR A 262 -11.63 -14.45 -8.12
C THR A 262 -11.52 -13.93 -6.70
N ILE A 263 -12.57 -14.13 -5.90
CA ILE A 263 -12.54 -13.83 -4.46
C ILE A 263 -11.94 -15.02 -3.71
N ILE A 264 -10.86 -14.78 -2.98
CA ILE A 264 -10.23 -15.74 -2.07
C ILE A 264 -10.70 -15.39 -0.66
N PRO A 265 -11.57 -16.21 -0.03
CA PRO A 265 -11.99 -15.98 1.34
C PRO A 265 -10.87 -16.36 2.30
N GLU A 266 -10.74 -15.59 3.37
CA GLU A 266 -9.92 -15.96 4.52
C GLU A 266 -10.78 -16.17 5.76
N VAL A 267 -10.59 -17.34 6.37
CA VAL A 267 -10.98 -17.62 7.76
C VAL A 267 -9.70 -17.96 8.49
N ASP A 268 -9.18 -17.01 9.25
CA ASP A 268 -7.88 -17.11 9.90
C ASP A 268 -7.90 -18.12 11.05
N LEU A 269 -6.95 -19.06 11.05
CA LEU A 269 -6.83 -20.10 12.06
C LEU A 269 -5.35 -20.50 12.27
N PRO A 270 -4.97 -20.96 13.48
CA PRO A 270 -5.77 -21.10 14.68
C PRO A 270 -5.77 -19.85 15.60
N GLY A 271 -4.95 -18.84 15.26
CA GLY A 271 -4.95 -17.51 15.87
C GLY A 271 -6.18 -16.69 15.47
N HIS A 272 -6.23 -15.42 15.86
CA HIS A 272 -7.24 -14.46 15.38
C HIS A 272 -8.71 -14.93 15.48
N MET A 273 -9.04 -15.60 16.58
CA MET A 273 -10.27 -16.37 16.74
C MET A 273 -11.11 -15.99 17.97
N LEU A 274 -10.81 -14.89 18.67
CA LEU A 274 -11.59 -14.46 19.85
C LEU A 274 -13.08 -14.25 19.55
N ALA A 275 -13.44 -13.81 18.34
CA ALA A 275 -14.85 -13.70 17.95
C ALA A 275 -15.56 -15.07 17.94
N ALA A 276 -14.91 -16.11 17.41
CA ALA A 276 -15.43 -17.46 17.42
C ALA A 276 -15.42 -18.08 18.83
N LEU A 277 -14.34 -17.87 19.59
CA LEU A 277 -14.25 -18.32 20.98
C LEU A 277 -15.32 -17.67 21.86
N THR A 278 -15.66 -16.41 21.65
CA THR A 278 -16.75 -15.75 22.39
C THR A 278 -18.11 -16.36 22.08
N ALA A 279 -18.36 -16.72 20.82
CA ALA A 279 -19.58 -17.38 20.41
C ALA A 279 -19.68 -18.84 20.93
N TYR A 280 -18.54 -19.55 20.96
CA TYR A 280 -18.41 -20.96 21.34
C TYR A 280 -17.18 -21.18 22.23
N PRO A 281 -17.25 -20.84 23.54
CA PRO A 281 -16.09 -20.89 24.43
C PRO A 281 -15.46 -22.27 24.60
N GLU A 282 -16.21 -23.33 24.35
CA GLU A 282 -15.73 -24.71 24.37
C GLU A 282 -14.56 -24.97 23.40
N LEU A 283 -14.41 -24.17 22.34
CA LEU A 283 -13.36 -24.27 21.33
C LEU A 283 -11.98 -23.80 21.84
N GLY A 284 -11.93 -22.99 22.89
CA GLY A 284 -10.68 -22.45 23.45
C GLY A 284 -10.07 -23.36 24.52
N CYS A 285 -8.79 -23.18 24.84
CA CYS A 285 -8.09 -24.01 25.82
C CYS A 285 -8.66 -23.88 27.24
N THR A 286 -9.05 -22.66 27.64
CA THR A 286 -9.53 -22.36 29.00
C THR A 286 -11.03 -22.59 29.16
N GLY A 287 -11.79 -22.64 28.07
CA GLY A 287 -13.26 -22.74 28.09
C GLY A 287 -13.98 -21.42 28.37
N GLY A 288 -13.26 -20.30 28.36
CA GLY A 288 -13.77 -18.95 28.60
C GLY A 288 -13.88 -18.56 30.09
N PRO A 289 -14.59 -17.44 30.39
CA PRO A 289 -15.29 -16.58 29.43
C PRO A 289 -14.32 -15.83 28.52
N TYR A 290 -14.78 -15.55 27.30
CA TYR A 290 -14.10 -14.69 26.31
C TYR A 290 -15.02 -13.53 25.93
N GLU A 291 -14.46 -12.48 25.36
CA GLU A 291 -15.18 -11.36 24.77
C GLU A 291 -14.62 -11.06 23.38
N VAL A 292 -15.49 -10.62 22.45
CA VAL A 292 -15.05 -10.12 21.15
C VAL A 292 -14.12 -8.95 21.40
N ALA A 293 -12.93 -8.97 20.81
CA ALA A 293 -11.90 -8.00 21.14
C ALA A 293 -12.33 -6.58 20.78
N ARG A 294 -11.89 -5.63 21.63
CA ARG A 294 -12.19 -4.19 21.53
C ARG A 294 -10.95 -3.37 21.25
N GLU A 295 -9.79 -4.02 21.31
CA GLU A 295 -8.47 -3.48 21.09
C GLU A 295 -7.75 -4.27 19.99
N TRP A 296 -6.63 -3.73 19.52
CA TRP A 296 -5.86 -4.28 18.41
C TRP A 296 -4.66 -5.08 18.89
N GLY A 297 -4.17 -6.00 18.06
CA GLY A 297 -2.94 -6.76 18.30
C GLY A 297 -3.18 -8.26 18.44
N VAL A 298 -2.23 -8.92 19.09
CA VAL A 298 -2.17 -10.39 19.17
C VAL A 298 -2.69 -10.89 20.50
N PHE A 299 -3.58 -11.87 20.48
CA PHE A 299 -4.20 -12.43 21.67
C PHE A 299 -3.76 -13.87 21.95
N ASP A 300 -3.45 -14.17 23.21
CA ASP A 300 -3.03 -15.51 23.65
C ASP A 300 -4.14 -16.56 23.53
N ASP A 301 -5.40 -16.14 23.61
CA ASP A 301 -6.56 -17.03 23.61
C ASP A 301 -6.95 -17.41 22.17
N VAL A 302 -6.46 -18.58 21.75
CA VAL A 302 -6.60 -19.14 20.40
C VAL A 302 -7.39 -20.46 20.40
N LEU A 303 -7.72 -20.99 19.21
CA LEU A 303 -8.38 -22.30 19.08
C LEU A 303 -7.56 -23.40 19.77
N CYS A 304 -8.23 -24.40 20.33
CA CYS A 304 -7.60 -25.51 21.04
C CYS A 304 -7.40 -26.73 20.12
N PRO A 305 -6.19 -26.96 19.57
CA PRO A 305 -5.91 -28.10 18.68
C PRO A 305 -5.85 -29.45 19.41
N GLY A 306 -5.90 -29.45 20.75
CA GLY A 306 -6.04 -30.67 21.55
C GLY A 306 -7.40 -31.36 21.39
N LYS A 307 -8.45 -30.60 21.08
CA LYS A 307 -9.85 -31.03 21.05
C LYS A 307 -10.29 -31.41 19.63
N GLU A 308 -11.06 -32.49 19.50
CA GLU A 308 -11.63 -32.89 18.19
C GLU A 308 -12.79 -31.99 17.77
N GLU A 309 -13.49 -31.38 18.73
CA GLU A 309 -14.54 -30.41 18.50
C GLU A 309 -14.04 -29.20 17.70
N THR A 310 -12.78 -28.80 17.89
CA THR A 310 -12.12 -27.75 17.10
C THR A 310 -12.09 -28.11 15.62
N PHE A 311 -11.71 -29.35 15.28
CA PHE A 311 -11.65 -29.77 13.88
C PHE A 311 -13.04 -29.97 13.28
N ALA A 312 -14.01 -30.48 14.05
CA ALA A 312 -15.40 -30.54 13.61
C ALA A 312 -15.97 -29.16 13.28
N PHE A 313 -15.64 -28.15 14.10
CA PHE A 313 -15.97 -26.74 13.83
C PHE A 313 -15.32 -26.23 12.55
N LEU A 314 -13.99 -26.38 12.41
CA LEU A 314 -13.26 -25.92 11.22
C LEU A 314 -13.78 -26.57 9.94
N GLU A 315 -13.98 -27.89 9.94
CA GLU A 315 -14.48 -28.63 8.78
C GLU A 315 -15.89 -28.17 8.39
N ALA A 316 -16.78 -27.91 9.36
CA ALA A 316 -18.12 -27.41 9.10
C ALA A 316 -18.13 -25.98 8.54
N VAL A 317 -17.36 -25.06 9.14
CA VAL A 317 -17.21 -23.68 8.63
C VAL A 317 -16.66 -23.69 7.21
N LEU A 318 -15.55 -24.41 6.98
CA LEU A 318 -14.89 -24.45 5.68
C LEU A 318 -15.76 -25.14 4.61
N THR A 319 -16.61 -26.10 4.98
CA THR A 319 -17.62 -26.68 4.07
C THR A 319 -18.54 -25.58 3.54
N GLU A 320 -19.13 -24.78 4.41
CA GLU A 320 -20.05 -23.72 4.02
C GLU A 320 -19.34 -22.57 3.27
N VAL A 321 -18.10 -22.25 3.64
CA VAL A 321 -17.25 -21.30 2.88
C VAL A 321 -17.03 -21.81 1.45
N MET A 322 -16.70 -23.09 1.25
CA MET A 322 -16.51 -23.67 -0.10
C MET A 322 -17.80 -23.68 -0.95
N GLU A 323 -18.98 -23.70 -0.33
CA GLU A 323 -20.27 -23.59 -1.03
C GLU A 323 -20.54 -22.17 -1.54
N ILE A 324 -20.01 -21.16 -0.87
CA ILE A 324 -20.17 -19.74 -1.22
C ILE A 324 -19.11 -19.33 -2.25
N PHE A 325 -17.85 -19.72 -2.02
CA PHE A 325 -16.70 -19.26 -2.79
C PHE A 325 -16.18 -20.36 -3.73
N PRO A 326 -16.24 -20.17 -5.06
CA PRO A 326 -15.78 -21.17 -6.04
C PRO A 326 -14.26 -21.17 -6.24
N SER A 327 -13.51 -20.29 -5.56
CA SER A 327 -12.05 -20.20 -5.68
C SER A 327 -11.37 -21.54 -5.40
N GLU A 328 -10.38 -21.90 -6.22
CA GLU A 328 -9.51 -23.05 -5.94
C GLU A 328 -8.74 -22.86 -4.64
N TYR A 329 -8.31 -21.62 -4.36
CA TYR A 329 -7.60 -21.25 -3.14
C TYR A 329 -8.56 -20.79 -2.04
N ILE A 330 -8.32 -21.26 -0.82
CA ILE A 330 -8.89 -20.75 0.42
C ILE A 330 -7.73 -20.29 1.30
N HIS A 331 -7.78 -19.07 1.81
CA HIS A 331 -6.77 -18.59 2.76
C HIS A 331 -7.17 -19.05 4.17
N ILE A 332 -6.22 -19.64 4.90
CA ILE A 332 -6.45 -20.15 6.25
C ILE A 332 -5.73 -19.31 7.32
N GLY A 333 -5.11 -18.20 6.91
CA GLY A 333 -4.33 -17.34 7.77
C GLY A 333 -3.12 -18.07 8.35
N GLY A 334 -3.08 -18.20 9.67
CA GLY A 334 -2.03 -18.91 10.40
C GLY A 334 -0.92 -18.00 10.95
N ASP A 335 -1.10 -16.70 10.86
CA ASP A 335 -0.27 -15.67 11.46
C ASP A 335 -0.51 -15.54 12.96
N GLU A 336 0.51 -14.99 13.62
CA GLU A 336 0.51 -14.51 15.01
C GLU A 336 -0.13 -15.42 16.08
N ALA A 337 -0.25 -16.73 15.87
CA ALA A 337 -0.88 -17.67 16.81
C ALA A 337 0.04 -17.95 18.03
N PRO A 338 -0.17 -17.34 19.22
CA PRO A 338 0.75 -17.51 20.33
C PRO A 338 0.63 -18.91 20.93
N LYS A 339 1.77 -19.45 21.37
CA LYS A 339 1.82 -20.82 21.93
C LYS A 339 1.46 -20.88 23.42
N THR A 340 1.34 -19.71 24.07
CA THR A 340 1.10 -19.54 25.52
C THR A 340 0.00 -20.44 26.07
N ARG A 341 -1.18 -20.48 25.45
CA ARG A 341 -2.29 -21.32 25.92
C ARG A 341 -2.10 -22.80 25.66
N TRP A 342 -1.37 -23.18 24.60
CA TRP A 342 -1.14 -24.59 24.26
C TRP A 342 -0.11 -25.25 25.18
N GLU A 343 0.89 -24.48 25.64
CA GLU A 343 1.87 -24.91 26.64
C GLU A 343 1.19 -25.35 27.95
N GLU A 344 0.16 -24.61 28.38
CA GLU A 344 -0.55 -24.87 29.63
C GLU A 344 -1.75 -25.82 29.49
N CYS A 345 -2.25 -26.06 28.27
CA CYS A 345 -3.48 -26.80 28.02
C CYS A 345 -3.26 -28.33 28.09
N PRO A 346 -3.95 -29.05 29.01
CA PRO A 346 -3.81 -30.51 29.12
C PRO A 346 -4.19 -31.27 27.85
N ASP A 347 -5.20 -30.80 27.09
CA ASP A 347 -5.62 -31.44 25.85
C ASP A 347 -4.59 -31.24 24.73
N CYS A 348 -3.99 -30.04 24.64
CA CYS A 348 -2.92 -29.76 23.67
C CYS A 348 -1.67 -30.58 23.99
N GLN A 349 -1.27 -30.63 25.26
CA GLN A 349 -0.13 -31.45 25.70
C GLN A 349 -0.38 -32.95 25.51
N ALA A 350 -1.63 -33.41 25.69
CA ALA A 350 -2.02 -34.78 25.36
C ALA A 350 -1.89 -35.07 23.86
N ARG A 351 -2.32 -34.15 22.99
CA ARG A 351 -2.18 -34.26 21.54
C ARG A 351 -0.72 -34.27 21.10
N ILE A 352 0.11 -33.38 21.64
CA ILE A 352 1.57 -33.35 21.41
C ILE A 352 2.17 -34.72 21.72
N LYS A 353 1.81 -35.30 22.86
CA LYS A 353 2.30 -36.63 23.27
C LYS A 353 1.79 -37.75 22.36
N GLU A 354 0.52 -37.69 21.95
CA GLU A 354 -0.08 -38.68 21.03
C GLU A 354 0.61 -38.70 19.68
N LEU A 355 0.85 -37.51 19.12
CA LEU A 355 1.50 -37.31 17.83
C LEU A 355 3.03 -37.48 17.91
N GLY A 356 3.60 -37.52 19.11
CA GLY A 356 5.04 -37.64 19.33
C GLY A 356 5.82 -36.40 18.92
N LEU A 357 5.21 -35.20 19.00
CA LEU A 357 5.85 -33.93 18.67
C LEU A 357 6.88 -33.57 19.74
N THR A 358 8.05 -33.11 19.32
CA THR A 358 9.16 -32.75 20.22
C THR A 358 9.89 -31.52 19.70
N ASP A 359 10.54 -30.79 20.60
CA ASP A 359 11.40 -29.66 20.24
C ASP A 359 12.53 -30.09 19.30
N HIS A 360 12.62 -29.44 18.14
CA HIS A 360 13.72 -29.62 17.20
C HIS A 360 13.78 -28.45 16.21
N ASN A 361 14.92 -28.30 15.53
CA ASN A 361 15.17 -27.24 14.54
C ASN A 361 14.90 -25.80 15.05
N GLY A 362 15.03 -25.56 16.35
CA GLY A 362 14.78 -24.25 16.95
C GLY A 362 13.31 -23.94 17.25
N HIS A 363 12.40 -24.89 17.02
CA HIS A 363 10.98 -24.77 17.32
C HIS A 363 10.58 -25.69 18.48
N LEU A 364 9.68 -25.18 19.33
CA LEU A 364 9.04 -25.96 20.41
C LEU A 364 7.97 -26.90 19.84
N ALA A 365 7.60 -27.95 20.59
CA ALA A 365 6.56 -28.91 20.23
C ALA A 365 5.23 -28.26 19.79
N GLU A 366 4.87 -27.12 20.39
CA GLU A 366 3.66 -26.35 20.09
C GLU A 366 3.68 -25.70 18.69
N HIS A 367 4.85 -25.43 18.11
CA HIS A 367 4.93 -24.97 16.71
C HIS A 367 4.56 -26.12 15.76
N TYR A 368 5.04 -27.34 16.04
CA TYR A 368 4.64 -28.53 15.29
C TYR A 368 3.16 -28.87 15.50
N LEU A 369 2.57 -28.48 16.64
CA LEU A 369 1.14 -28.60 16.86
C LEU A 369 0.34 -27.66 15.94
N GLN A 370 0.85 -26.46 15.65
CA GLN A 370 0.30 -25.59 14.60
C GLN A 370 0.43 -26.23 13.22
N SER A 371 1.61 -26.79 12.89
CA SER A 371 1.80 -27.53 11.63
C SER A 371 0.80 -28.68 11.47
N TYR A 372 0.45 -29.37 12.56
CA TYR A 372 -0.58 -30.40 12.57
C TYR A 372 -1.98 -29.84 12.23
N VAL A 373 -2.35 -28.68 12.76
CA VAL A 373 -3.62 -28.00 12.40
C VAL A 373 -3.63 -27.67 10.92
N THR A 374 -2.59 -27.01 10.43
CA THR A 374 -2.43 -26.63 9.02
C THR A 374 -2.53 -27.85 8.11
N ALA A 375 -1.80 -28.92 8.40
CA ALA A 375 -1.81 -30.16 7.59
C ALA A 375 -3.19 -30.84 7.59
N ARG A 376 -3.91 -30.83 8.72
CA ARG A 376 -5.26 -31.42 8.79
C ARG A 376 -6.28 -30.62 7.98
N VAL A 377 -6.23 -29.28 8.07
CA VAL A 377 -7.08 -28.38 7.29
C VAL A 377 -6.74 -28.44 5.80
N GLU A 378 -5.44 -28.45 5.44
CA GLU A 378 -4.99 -28.64 4.06
C GLU A 378 -5.55 -29.93 3.48
N LYS A 379 -5.40 -31.05 4.20
CA LYS A 379 -5.91 -32.33 3.77
C LYS A 379 -7.43 -32.28 3.52
N PHE A 380 -8.19 -31.70 4.45
CA PHE A 380 -9.63 -31.56 4.30
C PHE A 380 -10.00 -30.77 3.04
N LEU A 381 -9.35 -29.62 2.80
CA LEU A 381 -9.58 -28.78 1.63
C LEU A 381 -9.14 -29.47 0.32
N ASN A 382 -8.01 -30.17 0.32
CA ASN A 382 -7.52 -30.97 -0.82
C ASN A 382 -8.50 -32.10 -1.18
N ASP A 383 -9.08 -32.78 -0.19
CA ASP A 383 -10.10 -33.83 -0.41
C ASP A 383 -11.38 -33.26 -1.07
N HIS A 384 -11.60 -31.94 -0.99
CA HIS A 384 -12.68 -31.19 -1.65
C HIS A 384 -12.22 -30.42 -2.90
N GLY A 385 -11.01 -30.70 -3.41
CA GLY A 385 -10.48 -30.10 -4.63
C GLY A 385 -10.02 -28.64 -4.48
N ARG A 386 -9.71 -28.20 -3.24
CA ARG A 386 -9.21 -26.86 -2.94
C ARG A 386 -7.76 -26.90 -2.46
N ARG A 387 -7.06 -25.78 -2.60
CA ARG A 387 -5.68 -25.54 -2.13
C ARG A 387 -5.67 -24.47 -1.04
N ILE A 388 -4.68 -24.52 -0.16
CA ILE A 388 -4.52 -23.51 0.90
C ILE A 388 -3.54 -22.43 0.50
N ILE A 389 -3.80 -21.21 0.99
CA ILE A 389 -2.80 -20.18 1.20
C ILE A 389 -2.72 -19.92 2.72
N GLY A 390 -1.53 -19.72 3.25
CA GLY A 390 -1.34 -19.25 4.63
C GLY A 390 -0.17 -18.28 4.74
N TRP A 391 -0.20 -17.44 5.77
CA TRP A 391 0.87 -16.48 6.07
C TRP A 391 2.19 -17.20 6.38
N ASP A 392 3.33 -16.55 6.19
CA ASP A 392 4.65 -17.22 6.25
C ASP A 392 5.00 -17.86 7.61
N GLU A 393 4.26 -17.60 8.67
CA GLU A 393 4.23 -18.35 9.92
C GLU A 393 3.95 -19.84 9.73
N ILE A 394 3.24 -20.27 8.67
CA ILE A 394 3.04 -21.71 8.40
C ILE A 394 4.35 -22.44 8.07
N LEU A 395 5.46 -21.72 7.88
CA LEU A 395 6.81 -22.27 7.79
C LEU A 395 7.36 -22.71 9.16
N GLU A 396 6.81 -22.21 10.27
CA GLU A 396 7.25 -22.53 11.61
C GLU A 396 6.85 -23.98 11.96
N GLY A 397 7.84 -24.85 12.10
CA GLY A 397 7.64 -26.29 12.25
C GLY A 397 7.81 -27.03 10.93
N GLU A 398 6.75 -27.67 10.43
CA GLU A 398 6.74 -28.41 9.17
C GLU A 398 5.69 -27.84 8.19
N LEU A 399 6.13 -27.39 7.03
CA LEU A 399 5.25 -26.85 6.00
C LEU A 399 4.43 -27.96 5.34
N ALA A 400 3.12 -27.74 5.20
CA ALA A 400 2.23 -28.69 4.55
C ALA A 400 2.56 -28.81 3.04
N PRO A 401 2.60 -30.03 2.47
CA PRO A 401 3.27 -30.30 1.19
C PRO A 401 2.71 -29.57 -0.03
N ASN A 402 1.43 -29.15 0.00
CA ASN A 402 0.79 -28.47 -1.13
C ASN A 402 0.48 -26.99 -0.82
N ALA A 403 0.98 -26.47 0.30
CA ALA A 403 0.69 -25.12 0.77
C ALA A 403 1.32 -24.07 -0.15
N THR A 404 0.56 -23.02 -0.41
CA THR A 404 1.06 -21.77 -0.98
C THR A 404 1.33 -20.79 0.17
N VAL A 405 2.50 -20.16 0.18
CA VAL A 405 2.92 -19.27 1.26
C VAL A 405 2.70 -17.81 0.87
N MET A 406 2.02 -17.04 1.72
CA MET A 406 1.91 -15.58 1.58
C MET A 406 2.91 -14.88 2.52
N SER A 407 3.96 -14.27 1.96
CA SER A 407 5.05 -13.73 2.78
C SER A 407 4.88 -12.25 3.08
N TRP A 408 4.68 -11.94 4.37
CA TRP A 408 4.35 -10.60 4.84
C TRP A 408 5.42 -9.99 5.75
N ARG A 409 6.18 -10.78 6.52
CA ARG A 409 7.22 -10.31 7.46
C ARG A 409 8.54 -9.91 6.76
N GLY A 410 8.42 -9.30 5.58
CA GLY A 410 9.49 -9.12 4.62
C GLY A 410 9.48 -10.20 3.54
N MET A 411 10.56 -10.33 2.77
CA MET A 411 10.63 -11.30 1.66
C MET A 411 11.24 -12.65 2.06
N GLY A 412 11.83 -12.74 3.26
CA GLY A 412 12.62 -13.89 3.71
C GLY A 412 11.85 -15.21 3.66
N GLY A 413 10.64 -15.24 4.23
CA GLY A 413 9.79 -16.43 4.23
C GLY A 413 9.42 -16.89 2.82
N GLY A 414 9.04 -15.96 1.94
CA GLY A 414 8.73 -16.26 0.55
C GLY A 414 9.94 -16.79 -0.24
N ILE A 415 11.13 -16.24 -0.03
CA ILE A 415 12.37 -16.76 -0.65
C ILE A 415 12.63 -18.20 -0.19
N GLN A 416 12.51 -18.46 1.10
CA GLN A 416 12.69 -19.79 1.67
C GLN A 416 11.67 -20.79 1.10
N ALA A 417 10.38 -20.44 1.06
CA ALA A 417 9.32 -21.27 0.53
C ALA A 417 9.54 -21.62 -0.95
N ALA A 418 9.92 -20.64 -1.78
CA ALA A 418 10.24 -20.86 -3.19
C ALA A 418 11.46 -21.77 -3.37
N GLN A 419 12.48 -21.65 -2.51
CA GLN A 419 13.64 -22.55 -2.51
C GLN A 419 13.29 -23.99 -2.12
N MET A 420 12.23 -24.17 -1.34
CA MET A 420 11.66 -25.48 -0.99
C MET A 420 10.71 -26.04 -2.06
N GLY A 421 10.41 -25.27 -3.11
CA GLY A 421 9.53 -25.67 -4.21
C GLY A 421 8.05 -25.43 -3.95
N HIS A 422 7.70 -24.59 -2.97
CA HIS A 422 6.34 -24.16 -2.70
C HIS A 422 6.00 -22.90 -3.47
N ASP A 423 4.75 -22.79 -3.89
CA ASP A 423 4.22 -21.58 -4.52
C ASP A 423 4.15 -20.44 -3.50
N VAL A 424 4.39 -19.21 -3.95
CA VAL A 424 4.51 -18.02 -3.09
C VAL A 424 3.73 -16.85 -3.67
N ILE A 425 3.07 -16.13 -2.78
CA ILE A 425 2.51 -14.79 -3.04
C ILE A 425 3.26 -13.81 -2.15
N MET A 426 3.85 -12.77 -2.74
CA MET A 426 4.62 -11.78 -1.99
C MET A 426 3.75 -10.62 -1.53
N THR A 427 3.71 -10.38 -0.22
CA THR A 427 3.00 -9.25 0.42
C THR A 427 3.83 -8.56 1.51
N PRO A 428 5.14 -8.32 1.33
CA PRO A 428 6.00 -7.80 2.41
C PRO A 428 5.53 -6.44 2.93
N THR A 429 5.46 -6.26 4.26
CA THR A 429 5.12 -5.00 4.94
C THR A 429 5.89 -3.79 4.45
N THR A 430 7.14 -4.00 3.99
CA THR A 430 7.99 -2.95 3.41
C THR A 430 7.37 -2.27 2.19
N TYR A 431 6.54 -2.97 1.41
CA TYR A 431 6.02 -2.48 0.13
C TYR A 431 4.50 -2.57 -0.01
N CYS A 432 3.88 -3.52 0.69
CA CYS A 432 2.55 -4.00 0.36
C CYS A 432 1.48 -3.67 1.41
N TYR A 433 1.83 -3.04 2.55
CA TYR A 433 0.87 -2.75 3.62
C TYR A 433 0.35 -1.32 3.46
N PHE A 434 -0.87 -1.22 2.92
CA PHE A 434 -1.50 0.06 2.60
C PHE A 434 -2.23 0.66 3.79
N ASP A 435 -2.32 -0.03 4.91
CA ASP A 435 -2.69 0.51 6.21
C ASP A 435 -1.61 1.41 6.83
N TYR A 436 -0.39 1.42 6.26
CA TYR A 436 0.70 2.30 6.68
C TYR A 436 0.58 3.70 6.07
N TYR A 437 1.15 4.71 6.74
CA TYR A 437 1.23 6.07 6.21
C TYR A 437 1.92 6.10 4.84
N GLN A 438 1.48 7.01 3.98
CA GLN A 438 1.98 7.19 2.61
C GLN A 438 2.79 8.47 2.42
N THR A 439 2.99 9.24 3.49
CA THR A 439 3.83 10.45 3.58
C THR A 439 4.59 10.43 4.91
N ASP A 440 5.76 11.07 4.94
CA ASP A 440 6.57 11.25 6.15
C ASP A 440 6.04 12.40 7.04
N LYS A 441 5.15 13.24 6.50
CA LYS A 441 4.45 14.35 7.19
C LYS A 441 3.11 13.88 7.73
N THR A 442 3.16 13.05 8.77
CA THR A 442 1.99 12.35 9.31
C THR A 442 1.07 13.19 10.19
N ASP A 443 1.50 14.39 10.61
CA ASP A 443 0.73 15.25 11.54
C ASP A 443 -0.64 15.67 10.99
N ASP A 444 -0.76 15.81 9.67
CA ASP A 444 -2.00 16.18 8.97
C ASP A 444 -2.72 14.97 8.34
N GLU A 445 -2.21 13.75 8.54
CA GLU A 445 -2.78 12.55 7.95
C GLU A 445 -3.90 11.96 8.82
N PRO A 446 -4.89 11.27 8.22
CA PRO A 446 -5.75 10.37 8.96
C PRO A 446 -4.92 9.40 9.81
N LEU A 447 -5.44 9.04 10.99
CA LEU A 447 -4.74 8.09 11.86
C LEU A 447 -4.54 6.76 11.12
N ALA A 448 -3.28 6.31 11.06
CA ALA A 448 -2.88 5.02 10.54
C ALA A 448 -2.05 4.27 11.60
N ILE A 449 -1.83 2.97 11.42
CA ILE A 449 -1.10 2.17 12.42
C ILE A 449 0.32 2.69 12.66
N GLY A 450 0.98 3.15 11.60
CA GLY A 450 2.36 3.61 11.60
C GLY A 450 2.97 3.40 10.22
N GLY A 451 4.27 3.06 10.18
CA GLY A 451 4.97 2.74 8.94
C GLY A 451 5.11 3.90 7.96
N TYR A 452 5.75 3.63 6.82
CA TYR A 452 5.90 4.60 5.73
C TYR A 452 6.05 3.83 4.40
N VAL A 453 4.98 3.79 3.62
CA VAL A 453 4.90 3.11 2.32
C VAL A 453 4.37 4.11 1.29
N PRO A 454 5.22 5.04 0.81
CA PRO A 454 4.84 6.01 -0.22
C PRO A 454 4.68 5.33 -1.59
N LEU A 455 4.03 6.03 -2.51
CA LEU A 455 3.79 5.56 -3.89
C LEU A 455 5.08 5.08 -4.59
N GLU A 456 6.19 5.81 -4.43
CA GLU A 456 7.50 5.46 -5.00
C GLU A 456 8.04 4.14 -4.45
N LEU A 457 7.88 3.89 -3.14
CA LEU A 457 8.34 2.66 -2.53
C LEU A 457 7.56 1.46 -3.07
N VAL A 458 6.23 1.58 -3.15
CA VAL A 458 5.36 0.56 -3.79
C VAL A 458 5.83 0.30 -5.22
N TYR A 459 6.05 1.37 -6.00
CA TYR A 459 6.52 1.25 -7.38
C TYR A 459 7.86 0.52 -7.47
N SER A 460 8.77 0.75 -6.54
CA SER A 460 10.12 0.19 -6.56
C SER A 460 10.17 -1.34 -6.37
N PHE A 461 9.09 -1.95 -5.85
CA PHE A 461 9.04 -3.36 -5.47
C PHE A 461 9.31 -4.34 -6.64
N GLU A 462 10.22 -5.29 -6.43
CA GLU A 462 10.47 -6.44 -7.32
C GLU A 462 10.10 -7.75 -6.58
N PRO A 463 8.94 -8.37 -6.86
CA PRO A 463 8.47 -9.56 -6.16
C PRO A 463 9.31 -10.82 -6.37
N ALA A 464 10.05 -10.94 -7.48
CA ALA A 464 10.85 -12.11 -7.84
C ALA A 464 12.35 -11.74 -7.92
N PRO A 465 13.01 -11.53 -6.76
CA PRO A 465 14.36 -10.96 -6.69
C PRO A 465 15.42 -11.88 -7.29
N ASP A 466 16.55 -11.31 -7.71
CA ASP A 466 17.63 -12.02 -8.42
C ASP A 466 18.40 -13.05 -7.59
N GLN A 467 18.16 -13.11 -6.28
CA GLN A 467 18.67 -14.18 -5.43
C GLN A 467 18.00 -15.55 -5.71
N LEU A 468 16.86 -15.57 -6.39
CA LEU A 468 16.16 -16.80 -6.79
C LEU A 468 16.63 -17.25 -8.19
N THR A 469 16.81 -18.56 -8.38
CA THR A 469 17.04 -19.15 -9.70
C THR A 469 15.79 -19.05 -10.59
N ALA A 470 15.90 -19.30 -11.89
CA ALA A 470 14.74 -19.27 -12.79
C ALA A 470 13.62 -20.25 -12.36
N ASP A 471 13.99 -21.46 -11.96
CA ASP A 471 13.04 -22.47 -11.46
C ASP A 471 12.37 -21.98 -10.17
N GLN A 472 13.13 -21.41 -9.23
CA GLN A 472 12.57 -20.86 -7.99
C GLN A 472 11.69 -19.62 -8.24
N LYS A 473 12.04 -18.77 -9.20
CA LYS A 473 11.21 -17.63 -9.62
C LYS A 473 9.86 -18.09 -10.20
N SER A 474 9.78 -19.29 -10.78
CA SER A 474 8.53 -19.84 -11.30
C SER A 474 7.50 -20.18 -10.22
N HIS A 475 7.95 -20.35 -8.97
CA HIS A 475 7.07 -20.51 -7.81
C HIS A 475 6.53 -19.18 -7.28
N ILE A 476 7.05 -18.03 -7.70
CA ILE A 476 6.48 -16.73 -7.34
C ILE A 476 5.25 -16.48 -8.22
N LEU A 477 4.07 -16.80 -7.72
CA LEU A 477 2.81 -16.69 -8.47
C LEU A 477 2.43 -15.22 -8.73
N GLY A 478 2.86 -14.32 -7.84
CA GLY A 478 2.69 -12.88 -7.96
C GLY A 478 2.78 -12.14 -6.63
N ALA A 479 2.18 -10.96 -6.61
CA ALA A 479 2.21 -10.04 -5.47
C ALA A 479 0.82 -9.53 -5.12
N GLN A 480 0.66 -9.08 -3.88
CA GLN A 480 -0.57 -8.48 -3.38
C GLN A 480 -0.28 -7.36 -2.39
N ALA A 481 -1.10 -6.31 -2.43
CA ALA A 481 -1.17 -5.32 -1.37
C ALA A 481 -2.28 -5.70 -0.37
N ASN A 482 -2.05 -5.39 0.91
CA ASN A 482 -2.95 -5.67 2.02
C ASN A 482 -3.45 -4.36 2.62
N LEU A 483 -4.71 -4.34 3.03
CA LEU A 483 -5.31 -3.22 3.75
C LEU A 483 -6.03 -3.74 4.99
N TRP A 484 -5.32 -3.69 6.11
CA TRP A 484 -5.86 -3.89 7.45
C TRP A 484 -6.62 -2.65 7.92
N THR A 485 -7.68 -2.84 8.72
CA THR A 485 -8.65 -1.75 8.99
C THR A 485 -8.77 -1.33 10.45
N GLU A 486 -7.77 -1.55 11.31
CA GLU A 486 -7.78 -1.10 12.72
C GLU A 486 -8.09 0.39 12.87
N TYR A 487 -7.49 1.23 12.02
CA TYR A 487 -7.66 2.69 12.04
C TYR A 487 -8.45 3.22 10.83
N ILE A 488 -8.96 2.32 9.99
CA ILE A 488 -9.60 2.65 8.72
C ILE A 488 -11.07 2.26 8.79
N ARG A 489 -11.86 3.11 9.43
CA ARG A 489 -13.28 2.87 9.68
C ARG A 489 -14.16 3.12 8.46
N GLU A 490 -14.02 4.31 7.87
CA GLU A 490 -14.94 4.80 6.84
C GLU A 490 -14.50 4.37 5.43
N GLU A 491 -15.47 4.16 4.55
CA GLU A 491 -15.29 3.73 3.16
C GLU A 491 -14.36 4.69 2.38
N GLU A 492 -14.49 6.01 2.57
CA GLU A 492 -13.60 6.99 1.95
C GLU A 492 -12.16 6.93 2.47
N HIS A 493 -11.95 6.44 3.70
CA HIS A 493 -10.61 6.23 4.26
C HIS A 493 -9.98 4.96 3.66
N VAL A 494 -10.76 3.90 3.42
CA VAL A 494 -10.31 2.72 2.65
C VAL A 494 -9.81 3.14 1.27
N GLU A 495 -10.58 3.99 0.57
CA GLU A 495 -10.18 4.51 -0.73
C GLU A 495 -8.93 5.39 -0.65
N TYR A 496 -8.84 6.30 0.34
CA TYR A 496 -7.68 7.16 0.57
C TYR A 496 -6.38 6.38 0.79
N MET A 497 -6.46 5.28 1.55
CA MET A 497 -5.31 4.44 1.86
C MET A 497 -4.95 3.52 0.69
N THR A 498 -5.91 3.15 -0.15
CA THR A 498 -5.67 2.29 -1.32
C THR A 498 -5.14 3.08 -2.53
N LEU A 499 -5.70 4.26 -2.80
CA LEU A 499 -5.44 5.05 -4.00
C LEU A 499 -4.56 6.27 -3.69
N PRO A 500 -3.53 6.57 -4.51
CA PRO A 500 -3.20 5.95 -5.79
C PRO A 500 -2.17 4.81 -5.70
N ARG A 501 -1.82 4.30 -4.51
CA ARG A 501 -0.81 3.24 -4.35
C ARG A 501 -1.13 1.96 -5.13
N LEU A 502 -2.40 1.61 -5.30
CA LEU A 502 -2.80 0.48 -6.15
C LEU A 502 -2.44 0.68 -7.64
N ALA A 503 -2.36 1.93 -8.12
CA ALA A 503 -1.87 2.22 -9.47
C ALA A 503 -0.41 1.76 -9.64
N ALA A 504 0.46 2.06 -8.67
CA ALA A 504 1.84 1.60 -8.66
C ALA A 504 1.93 0.07 -8.50
N MET A 505 1.17 -0.51 -7.56
CA MET A 505 1.14 -1.96 -7.37
C MET A 505 0.65 -2.71 -8.62
N SER A 506 -0.32 -2.14 -9.36
CA SER A 506 -0.79 -2.73 -10.62
C SER A 506 0.31 -2.79 -11.69
N GLU A 507 1.24 -1.82 -11.74
CA GLU A 507 2.41 -1.90 -12.61
C GLU A 507 3.40 -2.97 -12.14
N VAL A 508 3.65 -3.08 -10.83
CA VAL A 508 4.50 -4.15 -10.28
C VAL A 508 3.95 -5.54 -10.61
N GLN A 509 2.63 -5.70 -10.54
CA GLN A 509 1.93 -6.96 -10.78
C GLN A 509 1.81 -7.32 -12.28
N TRP A 510 1.73 -6.32 -13.16
CA TRP A 510 1.48 -6.52 -14.58
C TRP A 510 2.73 -6.44 -15.44
N MET A 511 3.59 -5.45 -15.18
CA MET A 511 4.67 -5.03 -16.07
C MET A 511 5.96 -5.83 -15.83
N LEU A 512 6.74 -6.01 -16.90
CA LEU A 512 8.11 -6.54 -16.79
C LEU A 512 9.04 -5.52 -16.09
N PRO A 513 9.97 -5.98 -15.23
CA PRO A 513 10.76 -5.08 -14.40
C PRO A 513 11.71 -4.20 -15.20
N ALA A 514 12.17 -4.67 -16.36
CA ALA A 514 13.02 -3.91 -17.27
C ALA A 514 12.35 -2.66 -17.87
N LYS A 515 11.04 -2.46 -17.67
CA LYS A 515 10.28 -1.29 -18.14
C LYS A 515 9.91 -0.31 -17.04
N LYS A 516 10.26 -0.62 -15.78
CA LYS A 516 9.96 0.24 -14.64
C LYS A 516 10.75 1.54 -14.76
N GLU A 517 10.02 2.65 -14.84
CA GLU A 517 10.56 4.01 -14.89
C GLU A 517 9.58 4.91 -14.13
N TYR A 518 9.92 5.25 -12.88
CA TYR A 518 8.98 5.91 -11.96
C TYR A 518 8.51 7.27 -12.47
N GLU A 519 9.43 8.09 -13.00
CA GLU A 519 9.08 9.39 -13.56
C GLU A 519 8.11 9.25 -14.75
N ALA A 520 8.31 8.26 -15.62
CA ALA A 520 7.40 7.99 -16.73
C ALA A 520 6.02 7.48 -16.23
N PHE A 521 5.96 6.79 -15.09
CA PHE A 521 4.70 6.41 -14.45
C PHE A 521 3.94 7.64 -13.94
N LEU A 522 4.64 8.60 -13.32
CA LEU A 522 4.04 9.84 -12.83
C LEU A 522 3.46 10.70 -13.96
N GLU A 523 4.03 10.68 -15.16
CA GLU A 523 3.45 11.33 -16.34
C GLU A 523 2.09 10.73 -16.75
N ARG A 524 1.88 9.42 -16.52
CA ARG A 524 0.64 8.71 -16.90
C ARG A 524 -0.45 8.81 -15.84
N LEU A 525 -0.06 8.91 -14.57
CA LEU A 525 -0.94 8.84 -13.42
C LEU A 525 -2.08 9.88 -13.43
N PRO A 526 -1.89 11.18 -13.77
CA PRO A 526 -2.96 12.18 -13.76
C PRO A 526 -4.19 11.80 -14.61
N ARG A 527 -3.98 11.07 -15.71
CA ARG A 527 -5.08 10.61 -16.57
C ARG A 527 -5.93 9.56 -15.86
N LEU A 528 -5.30 8.66 -15.10
CA LEU A 528 -5.99 7.68 -14.28
C LEU A 528 -6.70 8.35 -13.09
N LEU A 529 -6.07 9.35 -12.45
CA LEU A 529 -6.69 10.12 -11.37
C LEU A 529 -7.96 10.87 -11.84
N SER A 530 -7.96 11.36 -13.08
CA SER A 530 -9.16 11.98 -13.68
C SER A 530 -10.32 10.99 -13.81
N LEU A 531 -10.05 9.69 -13.97
CA LEU A 531 -11.07 8.64 -13.91
C LEU A 531 -11.57 8.43 -12.49
N TYR A 532 -10.69 8.50 -11.48
CA TYR A 532 -11.11 8.41 -10.07
C TYR A 532 -12.07 9.55 -9.73
N ASP A 533 -11.74 10.79 -10.10
CA ASP A 533 -12.61 11.95 -9.95
C ASP A 533 -13.98 11.72 -10.60
N LYS A 534 -13.99 11.17 -11.83
CA LYS A 534 -15.22 10.89 -12.58
C LYS A 534 -16.08 9.81 -11.93
N MET A 535 -15.45 8.84 -11.26
CA MET A 535 -16.09 7.72 -10.59
C MET A 535 -16.46 8.04 -9.13
N GLY A 536 -16.04 9.18 -8.60
CA GLY A 536 -16.25 9.54 -7.20
C GLY A 536 -15.46 8.65 -6.25
N TYR A 537 -14.24 8.29 -6.62
CA TYR A 537 -13.29 7.60 -5.75
C TYR A 537 -12.47 8.64 -4.99
N ASN A 538 -12.42 8.52 -3.66
CA ASN A 538 -11.47 9.30 -2.87
C ASN A 538 -10.05 8.75 -3.06
N TYR A 539 -9.03 9.59 -2.94
CA TYR A 539 -7.64 9.17 -3.06
C TYR A 539 -6.69 10.16 -2.40
N ALA A 540 -5.50 9.70 -2.04
CA ALA A 540 -4.46 10.54 -1.46
C ALA A 540 -3.82 11.47 -2.50
N THR A 541 -3.61 12.73 -2.13
CA THR A 541 -3.14 13.77 -3.06
C THR A 541 -1.66 14.11 -2.91
N HIS A 542 -0.88 13.37 -2.12
CA HIS A 542 0.54 13.65 -1.87
C HIS A 542 1.37 13.74 -3.15
N VAL A 543 0.98 12.99 -4.18
CA VAL A 543 1.64 13.01 -5.50
C VAL A 543 1.55 14.38 -6.18
N PHE A 544 0.61 15.24 -5.80
CA PHE A 544 0.49 16.62 -6.29
C PHE A 544 1.27 17.65 -5.44
N ASP A 545 1.84 17.24 -4.32
CA ASP A 545 2.66 18.11 -3.48
C ASP A 545 3.94 18.51 -4.23
N ILE A 546 4.57 19.59 -3.77
CA ILE A 546 5.88 19.99 -4.29
C ILE A 546 6.91 18.98 -3.76
N LYS A 547 7.61 18.31 -4.67
CA LYS A 547 8.86 17.63 -4.34
C LYS A 547 9.95 18.69 -4.27
N ALA A 548 10.45 18.92 -3.07
CA ALA A 548 11.52 19.87 -2.81
C ALA A 548 12.80 19.11 -2.49
N GLU A 549 13.85 19.33 -3.27
CA GLU A 549 15.18 18.80 -2.99
C GLU A 549 16.07 19.94 -2.50
N LEU A 550 16.54 19.82 -1.25
CA LEU A 550 17.44 20.78 -0.61
C LEU A 550 18.80 20.09 -0.44
N THR A 551 19.72 20.36 -1.36
CA THR A 551 21.02 19.70 -1.41
C THR A 551 22.09 20.61 -0.82
N PRO A 552 22.84 20.20 0.21
CA PRO A 552 23.95 20.99 0.72
C PRO A 552 25.08 21.07 -0.31
N ASN A 553 25.50 22.29 -0.62
CA ASN A 553 26.62 22.58 -1.48
C ASN A 553 27.77 23.15 -0.65
N PHE A 554 28.70 22.26 -0.30
CA PHE A 554 29.86 22.56 0.54
C PHE A 554 30.88 23.48 -0.16
N ASP A 555 30.90 23.51 -1.50
CA ASP A 555 31.79 24.42 -2.25
C ASP A 555 31.30 25.87 -2.16
N THR A 556 29.98 26.08 -2.18
CA THR A 556 29.37 27.41 -2.13
C THR A 556 28.89 27.83 -0.75
N ASN A 557 28.97 26.96 0.26
CA ASN A 557 28.39 27.14 1.60
C ASN A 557 26.90 27.54 1.54
N ALA A 558 26.10 26.80 0.78
CA ALA A 558 24.68 27.09 0.61
C ALA A 558 23.87 25.79 0.42
N LEU A 559 22.55 25.89 0.61
CA LEU A 559 21.59 24.86 0.20
C LEU A 559 21.09 25.15 -1.21
N ASP A 560 21.34 24.23 -2.13
CA ASP A 560 20.77 24.26 -3.47
C ASP A 560 19.35 23.70 -3.43
N VAL A 561 18.38 24.51 -3.87
CA VAL A 561 16.96 24.18 -3.84
C VAL A 561 16.44 23.92 -5.24
N THR A 562 15.76 22.79 -5.42
CA THR A 562 14.93 22.53 -6.60
C THR A 562 13.51 22.14 -6.20
N PHE A 563 12.56 22.50 -7.05
CA PHE A 563 11.15 22.15 -6.90
C PHE A 563 10.67 21.45 -8.16
N SER A 564 9.90 20.38 -7.98
CA SER A 564 9.16 19.73 -9.06
C SER A 564 7.76 19.34 -8.61
N THR A 565 6.89 19.12 -9.58
CA THR A 565 5.51 18.64 -9.42
C THR A 565 5.22 17.69 -10.57
N ILE A 566 4.38 16.68 -10.37
CA ILE A 566 4.09 15.65 -11.38
C ILE A 566 3.47 16.15 -12.69
N ASP A 567 2.93 17.37 -12.69
CA ASP A 567 2.20 17.97 -13.80
C ASP A 567 2.80 19.32 -14.23
N ASP A 568 4.06 19.60 -13.86
CA ASP A 568 4.77 20.84 -14.15
C ASP A 568 3.99 22.12 -13.74
N ALA A 569 3.21 22.03 -12.68
CA ALA A 569 2.43 23.15 -12.16
C ALA A 569 3.35 24.32 -11.74
N PRO A 570 2.94 25.59 -11.99
CA PRO A 570 3.69 26.74 -11.53
C PRO A 570 3.90 26.74 -10.00
N VAL A 571 5.16 26.77 -9.58
CA VAL A 571 5.57 26.88 -8.17
C VAL A 571 5.95 28.32 -7.85
N TYR A 572 5.46 28.82 -6.73
CA TYR A 572 5.75 30.14 -6.19
C TYR A 572 6.31 30.00 -4.78
N TYR A 573 7.30 30.81 -4.42
CA TYR A 573 7.99 30.66 -3.14
C TYR A 573 8.34 32.00 -2.47
N THR A 574 8.65 31.92 -1.17
CA THR A 574 9.08 33.01 -0.30
C THR A 574 10.17 32.51 0.64
N LEU A 575 11.07 33.40 1.06
CA LEU A 575 12.16 33.10 2.00
C LEU A 575 11.97 33.81 3.35
N ASP A 576 11.05 34.77 3.42
CA ASP A 576 10.80 35.60 4.61
C ASP A 576 9.72 35.01 5.53
N GLY A 577 9.25 33.79 5.27
CA GLY A 577 8.19 33.13 6.01
C GLY A 577 6.76 33.60 5.68
N SER A 578 6.58 34.58 4.78
CA SER A 578 5.24 34.95 4.29
C SER A 578 4.63 33.85 3.42
N ASP A 579 3.30 33.73 3.35
CA ASP A 579 2.67 32.68 2.55
C ASP A 579 2.74 33.01 1.04
N PRO A 580 3.27 32.09 0.20
CA PRO A 580 3.44 32.35 -1.22
C PRO A 580 2.09 32.36 -1.98
N GLY A 581 2.05 33.10 -3.08
CA GLY A 581 0.93 33.16 -4.02
C GLY A 581 1.38 33.58 -5.42
N GLU A 582 0.45 33.79 -6.35
CA GLU A 582 0.79 34.18 -7.74
C GLU A 582 1.54 35.52 -7.86
N SER A 583 1.50 36.35 -6.81
CA SER A 583 2.27 37.60 -6.70
C SER A 583 3.69 37.42 -6.16
N SER A 584 4.02 36.24 -5.62
CA SER A 584 5.36 35.91 -5.12
C SER A 584 6.30 35.56 -6.27
N PRO A 585 7.63 35.51 -6.03
CA PRO A 585 8.58 34.98 -7.01
C PRO A 585 8.16 33.60 -7.53
N ARG A 586 8.13 33.46 -8.85
CA ARG A 586 7.92 32.16 -9.52
C ARG A 586 9.24 31.41 -9.57
N TYR A 587 9.21 30.12 -9.30
CA TYR A 587 10.34 29.22 -9.50
C TYR A 587 10.63 29.07 -10.99
N GLU A 588 11.85 29.43 -11.42
CA GLU A 588 12.31 29.32 -12.82
C GLU A 588 13.47 28.32 -12.99
N GLY A 589 13.90 27.68 -11.90
CA GLY A 589 15.02 26.74 -11.88
C GLY A 589 15.78 26.81 -10.55
N LYS A 590 16.81 25.95 -10.43
CA LYS A 590 17.67 25.85 -9.24
C LYS A 590 18.13 27.21 -8.72
N PHE A 591 18.02 27.41 -7.41
CA PHE A 591 18.56 28.58 -6.68
C PHE A 591 19.25 28.12 -5.39
N SER A 592 20.04 29.00 -4.77
CA SER A 592 20.82 28.65 -3.58
C SER A 592 20.47 29.55 -2.39
N ILE A 593 20.44 28.98 -1.19
CA ILE A 593 20.17 29.66 0.08
C ILE A 593 21.41 29.59 0.96
N GLY A 594 22.05 30.73 1.20
CA GLY A 594 23.25 30.87 2.04
C GLY A 594 23.01 31.61 3.37
N GLU A 595 21.75 31.85 3.72
CA GLU A 595 21.35 32.55 4.95
C GLU A 595 20.17 31.84 5.63
N GLU A 596 20.02 32.08 6.94
CA GLU A 596 18.87 31.57 7.71
C GLU A 596 17.57 32.16 7.15
N CYS A 597 16.59 31.30 6.87
CA CYS A 597 15.33 31.73 6.29
C CYS A 597 14.22 30.70 6.55
N GLN A 598 12.96 31.11 6.37
CA GLN A 598 11.82 30.21 6.34
C GLN A 598 11.37 30.05 4.89
N LEU A 599 11.78 28.96 4.26
CA LEU A 599 11.42 28.64 2.89
C LEU A 599 9.99 28.12 2.85
N LYS A 600 9.12 28.83 2.14
CA LYS A 600 7.75 28.37 1.84
C LYS A 600 7.53 28.33 0.35
N ALA A 601 6.83 27.30 -0.14
CA ALA A 601 6.48 27.17 -1.54
C ALA A 601 5.07 26.59 -1.75
N VAL A 602 4.40 26.98 -2.83
CA VAL A 602 3.08 26.44 -3.22
C VAL A 602 2.98 26.26 -4.73
N ALA A 603 2.46 25.11 -5.14
CA ALA A 603 2.08 24.85 -6.53
C ALA A 603 0.65 25.37 -6.76
N ILE A 604 0.43 26.13 -7.83
CA ILE A 604 -0.89 26.71 -8.13
C ILE A 604 -1.43 26.10 -9.43
N ARG A 605 -2.57 25.42 -9.33
CA ARG A 605 -3.25 24.74 -10.43
C ARG A 605 -4.60 25.41 -10.67
N GLN A 606 -4.78 26.03 -11.83
CA GLN A 606 -6.03 26.71 -12.20
C GLN A 606 -6.52 27.71 -11.12
N GLY A 607 -5.59 28.45 -10.50
CA GLY A 607 -5.88 29.42 -9.43
C GLY A 607 -6.11 28.79 -8.04
N LYS A 608 -6.06 27.46 -7.90
CA LYS A 608 -6.13 26.77 -6.61
C LYS A 608 -4.73 26.49 -6.08
N LYS A 609 -4.48 26.85 -4.82
CA LYS A 609 -3.24 26.54 -4.10
C LYS A 609 -3.24 25.05 -3.69
N GLY A 610 -2.14 24.36 -3.96
CA GLY A 610 -1.85 23.04 -3.38
C GLY A 610 -1.42 23.12 -1.92
N LYS A 611 -0.93 22.00 -1.36
CA LYS A 611 -0.38 21.95 0.00
C LYS A 611 0.83 22.89 0.09
N LEU A 612 0.92 23.60 1.21
CA LEU A 612 2.06 24.48 1.49
C LEU A 612 3.28 23.62 1.81
N PHE A 613 4.34 23.74 1.02
CA PHE A 613 5.67 23.32 1.43
C PHE A 613 6.23 24.38 2.38
N SER A 614 6.79 23.95 3.52
CA SER A 614 7.48 24.82 4.47
C SER A 614 8.67 24.08 5.04
N GLU A 615 9.83 24.72 5.03
CA GLU A 615 11.08 24.21 5.59
C GLU A 615 11.84 25.34 6.29
N GLN A 616 12.27 25.09 7.52
CA GLN A 616 13.05 26.07 8.28
C GLN A 616 14.52 25.77 8.07
N ILE A 617 15.23 26.70 7.42
CA ILE A 617 16.67 26.59 7.18
C ILE A 617 17.37 27.35 8.30
N LEU A 618 18.15 26.62 9.12
CA LEU A 618 18.92 27.19 10.23
C LEU A 618 20.40 27.07 9.92
N LEU A 619 21.10 28.20 9.82
CA LEU A 619 22.52 28.22 9.56
C LEU A 619 23.30 28.64 10.80
N SER A 620 24.40 27.95 11.05
CA SER A 620 25.35 28.27 12.12
C SER A 620 26.78 28.35 11.56
N LYS A 621 27.77 28.64 12.41
CA LYS A 621 29.18 28.61 11.99
C LYS A 621 29.63 27.22 11.51
N SER A 622 29.00 26.15 12.00
CA SER A 622 29.30 24.78 11.56
C SER A 622 28.68 24.44 10.21
N SER A 623 27.69 25.20 9.74
CA SER A 623 26.98 24.87 8.50
C SER A 623 27.94 24.82 7.31
N PHE A 624 27.77 23.78 6.51
CA PHE A 624 28.57 23.47 5.32
C PHE A 624 30.08 23.34 5.60
N LYS A 625 30.47 22.92 6.81
CA LYS A 625 31.88 22.62 7.15
C LYS A 625 32.19 21.14 6.97
N PRO A 626 33.42 20.78 6.54
CA PRO A 626 33.84 19.39 6.51
C PRO A 626 33.62 18.73 7.86
N THR A 627 32.92 17.60 7.85
CA THR A 627 32.58 16.84 9.05
C THR A 627 32.94 15.37 8.85
N GLU A 628 33.64 14.80 9.81
CA GLU A 628 34.03 13.39 9.83
C GLU A 628 33.33 12.68 10.99
N LEU A 629 32.73 11.53 10.71
CA LEU A 629 32.24 10.61 11.74
C LEU A 629 33.34 9.59 12.07
N LEU A 630 33.75 9.54 13.33
CA LEU A 630 34.74 8.58 13.83
C LEU A 630 34.09 7.28 14.35
N THR A 631 32.76 7.24 14.44
CA THR A 631 31.98 6.06 14.79
C THR A 631 30.97 5.72 13.69
N THR A 632 30.49 4.48 13.66
CA THR A 632 29.63 3.99 12.57
C THR A 632 28.16 4.11 12.98
N PRO A 633 27.30 4.74 12.17
CA PRO A 633 25.85 4.75 12.42
C PRO A 633 25.27 3.34 12.42
N ALA A 634 24.11 3.19 13.05
CA ALA A 634 23.37 1.94 13.00
C ALA A 634 23.00 1.58 11.55
N PRO A 635 23.04 0.28 11.16
CA PRO A 635 22.62 -0.15 9.83
C PRO A 635 21.21 0.38 9.50
N ASN A 636 21.02 0.87 8.27
CA ASN A 636 19.78 1.49 7.76
C ASN A 636 19.43 2.88 8.34
N TYR A 637 20.20 3.41 9.29
CA TYR A 637 19.96 4.74 9.89
C TYR A 637 21.14 5.71 9.70
N GLY A 638 22.05 5.38 8.77
CA GLY A 638 23.19 6.23 8.43
C GLY A 638 22.88 7.32 7.41
N PHE A 639 21.93 7.08 6.49
CA PHE A 639 21.53 8.00 5.41
C PHE A 639 22.76 8.64 4.69
N GLU A 640 22.80 9.98 4.57
CA GLU A 640 23.92 10.72 3.97
C GLU A 640 25.14 10.85 4.91
N GLY A 641 25.03 10.40 6.16
CA GLY A 641 26.12 10.34 7.12
C GLY A 641 26.51 11.69 7.72
N ALA A 642 27.81 11.91 7.91
CA ALA A 642 28.38 13.08 8.59
C ALA A 642 27.87 14.45 8.09
N PRO A 643 27.69 14.68 6.77
CA PRO A 643 27.10 15.92 6.23
C PRO A 643 25.79 16.36 6.88
N MET A 644 24.94 15.43 7.32
CA MET A 644 23.63 15.75 7.91
C MET A 644 23.76 16.55 9.21
N LEU A 645 24.88 16.43 9.93
CA LEU A 645 25.11 17.17 11.18
C LEU A 645 25.34 18.68 10.96
N VAL A 646 25.54 19.10 9.70
CA VAL A 646 25.98 20.45 9.32
C VAL A 646 25.34 20.96 8.02
N ASP A 647 24.29 20.35 7.54
CA ASP A 647 23.64 20.73 6.26
C ASP A 647 22.66 21.92 6.41
N GLY A 648 22.36 22.34 7.64
CA GLY A 648 21.43 23.44 7.94
C GLY A 648 19.95 23.05 7.93
N LEU A 649 19.67 21.75 7.85
CA LEU A 649 18.34 21.14 7.90
C LEU A 649 18.18 20.44 9.25
N GLN A 650 16.93 20.24 9.68
CA GLN A 650 16.63 19.65 10.98
C GLN A 650 15.37 18.81 10.93
N GLY A 651 15.27 17.80 11.79
CA GLY A 651 14.01 17.09 11.98
C GLY A 651 12.97 17.98 12.65
N ASN A 652 11.74 17.96 12.13
CA ASN A 652 10.60 18.73 12.64
C ASN A 652 9.68 17.92 13.55
N ASN A 653 9.74 16.59 13.48
CA ASN A 653 9.05 15.65 14.36
C ASN A 653 9.98 14.46 14.69
N THR A 654 9.44 13.48 15.42
CA THR A 654 10.19 12.30 15.87
C THR A 654 10.24 11.17 14.84
N ASN A 655 9.85 11.41 13.59
CA ASN A 655 10.04 10.45 12.51
C ASN A 655 11.53 10.34 12.16
N TYR A 656 12.23 9.51 12.92
CA TYR A 656 13.66 9.20 12.80
C TYR A 656 14.03 8.48 11.50
N ARG A 657 13.04 8.15 10.65
CA ARG A 657 13.22 7.51 9.33
C ARG A 657 13.13 8.50 8.17
N SER A 658 12.91 9.78 8.44
CA SER A 658 12.79 10.85 7.43
C SER A 658 14.07 11.16 6.65
N GLY A 659 15.22 10.63 7.06
CA GLY A 659 16.52 11.07 6.55
C GLY A 659 16.94 12.45 7.07
N ARG A 660 16.24 12.99 8.09
CA ARG A 660 16.65 14.18 8.86
C ARG A 660 17.38 13.85 10.17
N TRP A 661 17.49 12.57 10.49
CA TRP A 661 18.06 12.07 11.72
C TRP A 661 19.08 10.96 11.43
N ILE A 662 20.23 10.99 12.08
CA ILE A 662 21.24 9.93 11.99
C ILE A 662 21.24 9.07 13.27
N GLY A 663 21.03 7.76 13.11
CA GLY A 663 20.80 6.84 14.23
C GLY A 663 22.04 6.04 14.64
N PHE A 664 22.20 5.82 15.95
CA PHE A 664 23.27 5.02 16.53
C PHE A 664 22.71 4.01 17.53
N GLN A 665 23.31 2.81 17.60
CA GLN A 665 22.89 1.74 18.51
C GLN A 665 24.07 1.26 19.34
N GLY A 666 24.01 1.47 20.66
CA GLY A 666 24.99 0.89 21.59
C GLY A 666 26.41 1.48 21.57
N GLU A 667 26.77 2.24 20.54
CA GLU A 667 28.00 3.03 20.44
C GLU A 667 27.72 4.53 20.64
N GLU A 668 28.75 5.30 20.98
CA GLU A 668 28.64 6.77 21.02
C GLU A 668 28.78 7.35 19.61
N LEU A 669 28.18 8.52 19.38
CA LEU A 669 28.48 9.34 18.21
C LEU A 669 29.75 10.11 18.53
N VAL A 670 30.74 10.08 17.63
CA VAL A 670 31.91 10.97 17.68
C VAL A 670 32.07 11.63 16.32
N ALA A 671 31.86 12.94 16.26
CA ALA A 671 32.01 13.73 15.04
C ALA A 671 33.08 14.82 15.22
N VAL A 672 33.89 15.07 14.20
CA VAL A 672 34.85 16.18 14.14
C VAL A 672 34.44 17.13 13.02
N ILE A 673 34.24 18.40 13.37
CA ILE A 673 33.92 19.49 12.44
C ILE A 673 35.19 20.32 12.24
N ASP A 674 35.69 20.41 11.00
CA ASP A 674 36.78 21.31 10.63
C ASP A 674 36.21 22.67 10.20
N MET A 675 36.43 23.70 11.02
CA MET A 675 35.97 25.05 10.73
C MET A 675 36.76 25.73 9.58
N LEU A 676 37.73 25.03 9.00
CA LEU A 676 38.68 25.46 7.95
C LEU A 676 39.71 26.48 8.43
N GLU A 677 39.31 27.36 9.34
CA GLU A 677 40.14 28.35 10.01
C GLU A 677 39.81 28.42 11.51
N ALA A 678 40.71 29.03 12.29
CA ALA A 678 40.49 29.24 13.71
C ALA A 678 39.23 30.10 13.92
N THR A 679 38.21 29.50 14.52
CA THR A 679 36.88 30.10 14.65
C THR A 679 36.50 30.15 16.11
N GLU A 680 36.01 31.30 16.59
CA GLU A 680 35.50 31.42 17.95
C GLU A 680 34.05 30.94 18.03
N ILE A 681 33.72 30.07 18.99
CA ILE A 681 32.34 29.68 19.31
C ILE A 681 32.06 29.84 20.81
N SER A 682 30.80 30.02 21.18
CA SER A 682 30.35 30.17 22.58
C SER A 682 29.10 29.33 22.91
N SER A 683 28.60 28.58 21.93
CA SER A 683 27.47 27.67 22.12
C SER A 683 27.46 26.55 21.10
N ALA A 684 26.86 25.43 21.48
CA ALA A 684 26.47 24.33 20.61
C ALA A 684 25.02 23.92 20.92
N THR A 685 24.28 23.45 19.92
CA THR A 685 22.93 22.93 20.10
C THR A 685 22.82 21.58 19.41
N ILE A 686 22.35 20.58 20.15
CA ILE A 686 22.14 19.22 19.70
C ILE A 686 20.67 18.89 19.92
N ARG A 687 20.03 18.25 18.95
CA ARG A 687 18.65 17.78 19.07
C ARG A 687 18.64 16.26 18.98
N ASN A 688 17.71 15.61 19.68
CA ASN A 688 17.49 14.17 19.59
C ASN A 688 16.01 13.86 19.33
N ALA A 689 15.71 12.99 18.36
CA ALA A 689 14.38 12.40 18.22
C ALA A 689 14.21 11.31 19.29
N VAL A 690 13.24 11.47 20.18
CA VAL A 690 12.96 10.47 21.23
C VAL A 690 11.65 9.75 20.89
N VAL A 691 11.70 8.42 20.90
CA VAL A 691 10.55 7.52 20.72
C VAL A 691 10.80 6.32 21.62
N THR A 692 10.49 6.43 22.91
CA THR A 692 10.92 5.40 23.86
C THR A 692 10.19 4.07 23.66
N GLY A 693 9.01 4.07 23.00
CA GLY A 693 8.36 2.84 22.53
C GLY A 693 9.22 2.02 21.56
N ASP A 694 10.01 2.70 20.75
CA ASP A 694 10.91 2.11 19.74
C ASP A 694 12.35 1.95 20.28
N TRP A 695 12.53 2.03 21.61
CA TRP A 695 13.82 1.92 22.28
C TRP A 695 14.79 3.06 21.94
N ILE A 696 14.25 4.18 21.46
CA ILE A 696 15.00 5.40 21.14
C ILE A 696 14.87 6.36 22.32
N PHE A 697 15.98 6.64 22.98
CA PHE A 697 16.06 7.52 24.15
C PHE A 697 16.92 8.74 23.84
N ASP A 698 16.81 9.75 24.71
CA ASP A 698 17.71 10.89 24.68
C ASP A 698 19.16 10.47 25.00
N ALA A 699 20.11 11.34 24.72
CA ALA A 699 21.49 11.15 25.10
C ALA A 699 21.65 11.09 26.63
N SER A 700 22.68 10.41 27.13
CA SER A 700 23.06 10.45 28.55
C SER A 700 24.12 11.51 28.86
N GLU A 701 24.93 11.85 27.86
CA GLU A 701 25.97 12.87 27.96
C GLU A 701 26.28 13.45 26.59
N ILE A 702 26.47 14.76 26.54
CA ILE A 702 27.00 15.50 25.38
C ILE A 702 28.31 16.17 25.81
N LEU A 703 29.36 15.98 25.03
CA LEU A 703 30.70 16.52 25.28
C LEU A 703 31.18 17.29 24.04
N ILE A 704 31.67 18.51 24.24
CA ILE A 704 32.29 19.35 23.20
C ILE A 704 33.75 19.58 23.55
N GLU A 705 34.64 19.31 22.60
CA GLU A 705 36.08 19.52 22.73
C GLU A 705 36.61 20.37 21.56
N GLY A 706 37.64 21.19 21.80
CA GLY A 706 38.30 22.02 20.80
C GLY A 706 39.74 21.59 20.55
N SER A 707 40.22 21.75 19.31
CA SER A 707 41.59 21.48 18.91
C SER A 707 42.07 22.43 17.79
N ASP A 708 43.34 22.81 17.82
CA ASP A 708 43.97 23.56 16.73
C ASP A 708 44.62 22.65 15.67
N ASP A 709 44.93 21.40 16.01
CA ASP A 709 45.76 20.49 15.21
C ASP A 709 45.06 19.17 14.80
N ASN A 710 43.82 18.97 15.24
CA ASN A 710 43.05 17.72 15.06
C ASN A 710 43.72 16.48 15.68
N GLN A 711 44.59 16.66 16.68
CA GLN A 711 45.26 15.57 17.39
C GLN A 711 44.99 15.67 18.90
N GLN A 712 45.16 16.85 19.47
CA GLN A 712 44.93 17.09 20.90
C GLN A 712 43.64 17.89 21.08
N PHE A 713 42.63 17.23 21.65
CA PHE A 713 41.35 17.83 21.98
C PHE A 713 41.29 18.17 23.47
N THR A 714 40.81 19.38 23.77
CA THR A 714 40.60 19.86 25.13
C THR A 714 39.10 20.07 25.35
N GLN A 715 38.58 19.55 26.45
CA GLN A 715 37.18 19.74 26.83
C GLN A 715 36.84 21.22 26.96
N VAL A 716 35.80 21.63 26.23
CA VAL A 716 35.20 22.97 26.26
C VAL A 716 34.01 22.97 27.20
N THR A 717 33.10 22.01 27.05
CA THR A 717 31.93 21.85 27.92
C THR A 717 31.40 20.42 27.88
N SER A 718 30.61 20.05 28.89
CA SER A 718 29.89 18.77 28.94
C SER A 718 28.54 18.96 29.62
N GLN A 719 27.53 18.23 29.17
CA GLN A 719 26.21 18.18 29.79
C GLN A 719 25.82 16.72 30.03
N THR A 720 25.54 16.36 31.28
CA THR A 720 24.89 15.09 31.63
C THR A 720 23.38 15.27 31.54
N ILE A 721 22.70 14.28 30.97
CA ILE A 721 21.26 14.31 30.71
C ILE A 721 20.63 13.12 31.44
N THR A 722 19.51 13.38 32.11
CA THR A 722 18.73 12.37 32.84
C THR A 722 17.28 12.47 32.41
N ASP A 723 16.70 11.37 31.92
CA ASP A 723 15.27 11.26 31.69
C ASP A 723 14.58 10.78 32.97
N GLU A 724 13.73 11.61 33.55
CA GLU A 724 12.99 11.30 34.78
C GLU A 724 11.66 10.60 34.52
N LYS A 725 11.20 10.54 33.26
CA LYS A 725 9.90 9.94 32.91
C LYS A 725 9.90 8.43 33.17
N GLN A 726 8.77 7.92 33.66
CA GLN A 726 8.56 6.51 34.04
C GLN A 726 7.58 5.79 33.10
N GLU A 727 7.34 6.37 31.93
CA GLU A 727 6.39 5.90 30.93
C GLU A 727 6.89 6.20 29.51
N HIS A 728 6.29 5.55 28.51
CA HIS A 728 6.63 5.81 27.12
C HIS A 728 6.26 7.23 26.69
N TRP A 729 7.12 7.86 25.88
CA TRP A 729 6.92 9.20 25.36
C TRP A 729 7.64 9.37 24.03
N SER A 730 7.18 10.34 23.25
CA SER A 730 7.84 10.76 22.02
C SER A 730 7.83 12.28 21.90
N ASP A 731 9.01 12.88 21.77
CA ASP A 731 9.21 14.31 21.49
C ASP A 731 10.64 14.55 20.98
N ILE A 732 10.93 15.76 20.50
CA ILE A 732 12.29 16.16 20.19
C ILE A 732 12.91 16.81 21.43
N SER A 733 14.00 16.21 21.92
CA SER A 733 14.80 16.80 22.99
C SER A 733 15.82 17.77 22.41
N GLU A 734 15.94 18.98 22.96
CA GLU A 734 16.91 19.99 22.53
C GLU A 734 17.86 20.35 23.67
N HIS A 735 19.16 20.21 23.41
CA HIS A 735 20.24 20.48 24.35
C HIS A 735 21.09 21.65 23.86
N LYS A 736 20.91 22.81 24.49
CA LYS A 736 21.70 24.02 24.22
C LYS A 736 22.80 24.20 25.26
N LEU A 737 24.05 23.94 24.86
CA LEU A 737 25.22 24.13 25.70
C LEU A 737 25.80 25.52 25.44
N THR A 738 25.85 26.38 26.46
CA THR A 738 26.50 27.70 26.42
C THR A 738 27.75 27.70 27.29
N PHE A 739 28.84 28.30 26.81
CA PHE A 739 30.13 28.31 27.49
C PHE A 739 30.91 29.59 27.16
N GLU A 740 31.98 29.86 27.90
CA GLU A 740 32.86 31.00 27.61
C GLU A 740 33.44 30.87 26.20
N PRO A 741 33.59 31.97 25.43
CA PRO A 741 34.09 31.90 24.06
C PRO A 741 35.44 31.17 23.97
N VAL A 742 35.51 30.17 23.09
CA VAL A 742 36.72 29.40 22.80
C VAL A 742 37.00 29.47 21.30
N THR A 743 38.25 29.76 20.95
CA THR A 743 38.72 29.72 19.56
C THR A 743 39.48 28.42 19.32
N ALA A 744 39.06 27.67 18.31
CA ALA A 744 39.74 26.48 17.81
C ALA A 744 39.46 26.31 16.31
N ARG A 745 40.22 25.48 15.60
CA ARG A 745 39.90 25.10 14.22
C ARG A 745 38.98 23.89 14.16
N TYR A 746 39.22 22.89 14.99
CA TYR A 746 38.46 21.64 15.01
C TYR A 746 37.62 21.58 16.27
N TYR A 747 36.36 21.21 16.11
CA TYR A 747 35.45 20.93 17.23
C TYR A 747 34.98 19.49 17.14
N LYS A 748 35.18 18.74 18.23
CA LYS A 748 34.73 17.35 18.35
C LYS A 748 33.50 17.30 19.25
N VAL A 749 32.46 16.63 18.75
CA VAL A 749 31.18 16.43 19.43
C VAL A 749 31.06 14.94 19.73
N THR A 750 30.91 14.61 21.02
CA THR A 750 30.65 13.24 21.47
C THR A 750 29.28 13.17 22.13
N VAL A 751 28.44 12.25 21.68
CA VAL A 751 27.10 12.01 22.26
C VAL A 751 26.95 10.55 22.65
N LYS A 752 26.60 10.31 23.92
CA LYS A 752 26.55 8.96 24.50
C LYS A 752 25.12 8.45 24.63
N PRO A 753 24.88 7.16 24.35
CA PRO A 753 23.56 6.56 24.53
C PRO A 753 23.17 6.46 26.00
N ALA A 754 21.88 6.56 26.29
CA ALA A 754 21.33 6.18 27.58
C ALA A 754 21.28 4.65 27.78
N VAL A 755 21.23 4.22 29.03
CA VAL A 755 20.86 2.84 29.39
C VAL A 755 19.37 2.82 29.69
N MET A 756 18.64 1.89 29.08
CA MET A 756 17.18 1.82 29.23
C MET A 756 16.79 1.57 30.71
N PRO A 757 15.84 2.35 31.25
CA PRO A 757 15.47 2.34 32.67
C PRO A 757 14.65 1.09 33.05
N GLU A 758 14.51 0.84 34.36
CA GLU A 758 13.84 -0.37 34.90
C GLU A 758 12.39 -0.56 34.46
N TRP A 759 11.66 0.52 34.16
CA TRP A 759 10.27 0.45 33.73
C TRP A 759 10.13 -0.05 32.28
N HIS A 760 11.18 0.06 31.47
CA HIS A 760 11.14 -0.23 30.04
C HIS A 760 11.38 -1.74 29.78
N PRO A 761 10.70 -2.37 28.80
CA PRO A 761 10.91 -3.78 28.48
C PRO A 761 12.37 -4.13 28.14
N GLY A 762 13.09 -3.21 27.48
CA GLY A 762 14.50 -3.34 27.09
C GLY A 762 15.52 -2.99 28.19
N LYS A 763 15.11 -2.90 29.46
CA LYS A 763 15.96 -2.43 30.59
C LYS A 763 17.37 -3.02 30.63
N GLY A 764 18.34 -2.17 30.99
CA GLY A 764 19.75 -2.55 31.12
C GLY A 764 20.52 -2.61 29.79
N ASN A 765 19.83 -2.66 28.65
CA ASN A 765 20.47 -2.51 27.34
C ASN A 765 20.70 -1.02 27.03
N LYS A 766 21.70 -0.73 26.19
CA LYS A 766 21.90 0.62 25.66
C LYS A 766 20.81 0.93 24.62
N ALA A 767 20.24 2.13 24.72
CA ALA A 767 19.22 2.60 23.80
C ALA A 767 19.80 2.98 22.43
N PHE A 768 18.91 3.08 21.43
CA PHE A 768 19.17 3.90 20.25
C PHE A 768 19.11 5.39 20.63
N PHE A 769 19.80 6.22 19.87
CA PHE A 769 19.59 7.67 19.85
C PHE A 769 19.81 8.19 18.42
N PHE A 770 19.16 9.32 18.11
CA PHE A 770 19.08 9.87 16.76
C PHE A 770 19.31 11.38 16.80
N LEU A 771 20.29 11.89 16.06
CA LEU A 771 20.66 13.32 15.99
C LEU A 771 20.25 14.01 14.70
#